data_AF-A0A1W1VQL0-F1
#
_entry.id   AF-A0A1W1VQL0-F1
#
_cell.length_a   1.000
_cell.length_b   1.000
_cell.length_c   1.000
_cell.angle_alpha   90.00
_cell.angle_beta   90.00
_cell.angle_gamma   90.00
#
_symmetry.space_group_name_H-M   'P 1'
#
loop_
_entity.id
_entity.type
_entity.pdbx_description
1 polymer ?
#
loop_
_entity_poly.entity_id
_entity_poly.type
_entity_poly.pdbx_seq_one_letter_code
_entity_poly.pdbx_strand_id
1 'polypeptide(L)'
;MKSFFKLIQNNFNLSDDLMEIIEKSYTNVQTPWQKISDITAINQFKILKAFQKHKASDFHLNGSTGYGYGDVGRDLFEEIWASIFKSEAALVRSNIVSGTHAIAISLFGNLKPGDEVISISGTPYDTLLEIIGKNKEPGTLSELNISHKVIDLTSEGDFNYDQIKDEITEQTKMICIQRSRGYNWRPSLTIAKIKSIISYLKQINPNLICFVDNCYGEFVEEIEPIEIGADLAAGSLIKNPGGGLAPRGGYVVGKKDLVNNASLRLTAPGISGEVGSALDFNRLAYQGLFMAPLIVEQALKGSIYTSELLDALGYNVSPKASEKRTDIIQAIKLESPEKMRLFSKGIQSASPLDSHVTPYETALPGYDDAVIMAGGTFIQGSSIELSVDGPFREPYIIYLQGGLSVNHIIIGVISAIREIKKILNKLINFEYNYKCNKKSLESRGLIMKKIKVGLMFGGRSGEHEVSLKSAASIAKTFNKDKYEIIPIGIAKDGKWYAPIDISGIENFSQFINTENQVTILPYPNENKLINIKDNTVVSKLDIVFPVLHGTFGEDGTIQGLLDLANIPYVGSGVLGSSVGMDKIAMKDIFAQHDLSQVKYIGVLRSEIERDIEKVIGEIRDYLEFPLFVKPANLGSSVGISKANSVLELKESLIEAGKYDRKIIIEEGLNVREIEVSVLGNDNPIVSLPGEVIPSNEFYDYKAKYIDNSSTLNIPAKIDEKVIYKIQELAKRAFLALDCAGLARVDFFICKDIGEIYLNEINTLPGFTSISMYPKLFEVTGIMMADLLENLISLGFARCDEKNKNLTSFEF
;
A
#
# COMPACT_ATOMS: atom_id res chain seq x y z
N MET A 1 15.64 -13.91 26.87
CA MET A 1 15.45 -13.44 25.47
C MET A 1 15.15 -14.57 24.48
N LYS A 2 15.93 -15.65 24.38
CA LYS A 2 15.60 -16.77 23.45
C LYS A 2 14.16 -17.28 23.55
N SER A 3 13.64 -17.49 24.77
CA SER A 3 12.24 -17.91 24.96
C SER A 3 11.21 -16.87 24.48
N PHE A 4 11.55 -15.58 24.54
CA PHE A 4 10.70 -14.49 24.08
C PHE A 4 10.61 -14.48 22.55
N PHE A 5 11.75 -14.54 21.86
CA PHE A 5 11.77 -14.60 20.40
C PHE A 5 11.14 -15.89 19.85
N LYS A 6 11.35 -17.03 20.52
CA LYS A 6 10.64 -18.27 20.19
C LYS A 6 9.12 -18.15 20.34
N LEU A 7 8.65 -17.46 21.38
CA LEU A 7 7.22 -17.20 21.56
C LEU A 7 6.67 -16.31 20.43
N ILE A 8 7.41 -15.25 20.05
CA ILE A 8 7.03 -14.37 18.93
C ILE A 8 7.00 -15.13 17.61
N GLN A 9 8.05 -15.90 17.31
CA GLN A 9 8.14 -16.72 16.10
C GLN A 9 6.93 -17.63 15.96
N ASN A 10 6.57 -18.33 17.04
CA ASN A 10 5.43 -19.25 17.06
C ASN A 10 4.08 -18.53 16.94
N ASN A 11 3.89 -17.39 17.61
CA ASN A 11 2.60 -16.68 17.56
C ASN A 11 2.38 -15.96 16.22
N PHE A 12 3.46 -15.54 15.56
CA PHE A 12 3.39 -14.79 14.32
C PHE A 12 3.72 -15.63 13.08
N ASN A 13 4.03 -16.93 13.25
CA ASN A 13 4.46 -17.85 12.19
C ASN A 13 5.56 -17.24 11.29
N LEU A 14 6.63 -16.75 11.91
CA LEU A 14 7.74 -16.09 11.22
C LEU A 14 8.74 -17.13 10.68
N SER A 15 9.30 -16.87 9.50
CA SER A 15 10.36 -17.73 8.93
C SER A 15 11.65 -17.61 9.72
N ASP A 16 12.48 -18.66 9.67
CA ASP A 16 13.77 -18.70 10.36
C ASP A 16 14.71 -17.57 9.87
N ASP A 17 14.73 -17.28 8.57
CA ASP A 17 15.54 -16.18 8.00
C ASP A 17 15.16 -14.80 8.57
N LEU A 18 13.85 -14.55 8.73
CA LEU A 18 13.38 -13.29 9.32
C LEU A 18 13.71 -13.23 10.82
N MET A 19 13.62 -14.37 11.50
CA MET A 19 13.98 -14.45 12.92
C MET A 19 15.46 -14.21 13.15
N GLU A 20 16.34 -14.68 12.25
CA GLU A 20 17.77 -14.39 12.33
C GLU A 20 18.03 -12.88 12.28
N ILE A 21 17.38 -12.16 11.36
CA ILE A 21 17.49 -10.69 11.26
C ILE A 21 16.95 -10.01 12.54
N ILE A 22 15.81 -10.46 13.04
CA ILE A 22 15.17 -9.93 14.27
C ILE A 22 16.09 -10.08 15.49
N GLU A 23 16.67 -11.26 15.68
CA GLU A 23 17.57 -11.53 16.81
C GLU A 23 18.91 -10.80 16.67
N LYS A 24 19.48 -10.77 15.46
CA LYS A 24 20.72 -10.03 15.19
C LYS A 24 20.56 -8.54 15.44
N SER A 25 19.43 -7.95 15.00
CA SER A 25 19.11 -6.55 15.27
C SER A 25 19.04 -6.27 16.77
N TYR A 26 18.47 -7.18 17.57
CA TYR A 26 18.41 -7.04 19.02
C TYR A 26 19.81 -7.06 19.66
N THR A 27 20.71 -7.92 19.16
CA THR A 27 22.10 -7.98 19.62
C THR A 27 22.86 -6.70 19.26
N ASN A 28 22.69 -6.17 18.05
CA ASN A 28 23.41 -4.98 17.58
C ASN A 28 23.07 -3.72 18.40
N VAL A 29 21.83 -3.60 18.87
CA VAL A 29 21.40 -2.40 19.62
C VAL A 29 21.79 -2.40 21.10
N GLN A 30 22.37 -3.48 21.63
CA GLN A 30 22.76 -3.54 23.05
C GLN A 30 23.75 -2.44 23.44
N THR A 31 24.73 -2.14 22.58
CA THR A 31 25.72 -1.09 22.86
C THR A 31 25.11 0.32 22.83
N PRO A 32 24.34 0.73 21.80
CA PRO A 32 23.55 1.97 21.85
C PRO A 32 22.64 2.07 23.07
N TRP A 33 21.97 0.98 23.45
CA TRP A 33 21.06 0.94 24.60
C TRP A 33 21.74 1.24 25.93
N GLN A 34 22.99 0.83 26.12
CA GLN A 34 23.73 1.15 27.34
C GLN A 34 23.91 2.66 27.50
N LYS A 35 24.23 3.39 26.42
CA LYS A 35 24.36 4.85 26.46
C LYS A 35 23.06 5.54 26.86
N ILE A 36 21.92 5.01 26.41
CA ILE A 36 20.60 5.53 26.82
C ILE A 36 20.39 5.27 28.32
N SER A 37 20.70 4.08 28.82
CA SER A 37 20.59 3.77 30.26
C SER A 37 21.45 4.68 31.14
N ASP A 38 22.66 5.05 30.68
CA ASP A 38 23.54 5.97 31.39
C ASP A 38 22.91 7.38 31.53
N ILE A 39 22.32 7.90 30.44
CA ILE A 39 21.58 9.17 30.43
C ILE A 39 20.35 9.07 31.36
N THR A 40 19.62 7.97 31.31
CA THR A 40 18.45 7.72 32.17
C THR A 40 18.83 7.75 33.65
N ALA A 41 19.96 7.16 34.04
CA ALA A 41 20.43 7.16 35.42
C ALA A 41 20.71 8.60 35.92
N ILE A 42 21.32 9.43 35.08
CA ILE A 42 21.57 10.85 35.38
C ILE A 42 20.25 11.60 35.54
N ASN A 43 19.32 11.43 34.60
CA ASN A 43 18.02 12.09 34.62
C ASN A 43 17.19 11.65 35.85
N GLN A 44 17.17 10.36 36.18
CA GLN A 44 16.50 9.85 37.37
C GLN A 44 17.07 10.46 38.66
N PHE A 45 18.39 10.61 38.75
CA PHE A 45 19.03 11.23 39.90
C PHE A 45 18.64 12.71 40.04
N LYS A 46 18.60 13.47 38.93
CA LYS A 46 18.14 14.88 38.94
C LYS A 46 16.72 14.99 39.48
N ILE A 47 15.79 14.15 38.99
CA ILE A 47 14.40 14.15 39.43
C ILE A 47 14.29 13.77 40.91
N LEU A 48 14.94 12.68 41.33
CA LEU A 48 14.96 12.26 42.74
C LEU A 48 15.46 13.39 43.66
N LYS A 49 16.54 14.09 43.26
CA LYS A 49 17.09 15.19 44.04
C LYS A 49 16.16 16.38 44.12
N ALA A 50 15.42 16.71 43.06
CA ALA A 50 14.42 17.76 43.10
C ALA A 50 13.28 17.42 44.09
N PHE A 51 12.73 16.20 44.04
CA PHE A 51 11.72 15.75 44.99
C PHE A 51 12.20 15.80 46.44
N GLN A 52 13.45 15.35 46.69
CA GLN A 52 14.06 15.39 48.03
C GLN A 52 14.29 16.82 48.52
N LYS A 53 14.80 17.71 47.65
CA LYS A 53 15.07 19.12 47.97
C LYS A 53 13.79 19.85 48.42
N HIS A 54 12.70 19.62 47.71
CA HIS A 54 11.40 20.23 47.99
C HIS A 54 10.58 19.44 49.03
N LYS A 55 11.13 18.34 49.59
CA LYS A 55 10.49 17.53 50.64
C LYS A 55 9.08 17.06 50.26
N ALA A 56 8.91 16.63 49.00
CA ALA A 56 7.66 16.07 48.53
C ALA A 56 7.22 14.89 49.42
N SER A 57 5.93 14.83 49.73
CA SER A 57 5.31 13.81 50.57
C SER A 57 3.96 13.39 50.01
N ASP A 58 3.39 12.31 50.52
CA ASP A 58 2.07 11.80 50.15
C ASP A 58 0.96 12.84 50.31
N PHE A 59 1.10 13.76 51.29
CA PHE A 59 0.20 14.90 51.47
C PHE A 59 0.06 15.77 50.21
N HIS A 60 1.17 16.00 49.48
CA HIS A 60 1.19 16.83 48.28
C HIS A 60 0.56 16.15 47.05
N LEU A 61 0.25 14.85 47.14
CA LEU A 61 -0.36 14.09 46.04
C LEU A 61 -1.88 14.30 45.95
N ASN A 62 -2.48 14.90 46.98
CA ASN A 62 -3.89 15.28 46.96
C ASN A 62 -4.09 16.48 46.03
N GLY A 63 -5.22 16.54 45.32
CA GLY A 63 -5.61 17.74 44.59
C GLY A 63 -6.63 18.59 45.33
N SER A 64 -6.74 19.83 44.90
CA SER A 64 -7.75 20.78 45.40
C SER A 64 -9.02 20.78 44.54
N THR A 65 -10.06 21.50 45.01
CA THR A 65 -11.33 21.75 44.29
C THR A 65 -11.62 23.24 44.23
N GLY A 66 -12.66 23.64 43.49
CA GLY A 66 -13.07 25.04 43.38
C GLY A 66 -11.97 25.92 42.78
N TYR A 67 -11.71 27.08 43.40
CA TYR A 67 -10.64 28.00 42.97
C TYR A 67 -9.23 27.39 43.07
N GLY A 68 -9.00 26.48 44.01
CA GLY A 68 -7.67 25.91 44.25
C GLY A 68 -6.67 26.89 44.89
N TYR A 69 -7.14 27.87 45.67
CA TYR A 69 -6.24 28.72 46.46
C TYR A 69 -5.50 27.90 47.52
N GLY A 70 -4.20 28.15 47.67
CA GLY A 70 -3.36 27.44 48.64
C GLY A 70 -3.20 25.95 48.33
N ASP A 71 -3.30 25.55 47.06
CA ASP A 71 -3.00 24.18 46.63
C ASP A 71 -1.48 23.93 46.69
N VAL A 72 -1.01 23.61 47.89
CA VAL A 72 0.40 23.30 48.16
C VAL A 72 0.94 22.13 47.34
N GLY A 73 0.09 21.19 46.91
CA GLY A 73 0.50 20.08 46.05
C GLY A 73 0.82 20.54 44.64
N ARG A 74 -0.02 21.41 44.09
CA ARG A 74 0.19 22.06 42.80
C ARG A 74 1.43 22.96 42.81
N ASP A 75 1.53 23.85 43.80
CA ASP A 75 2.60 24.84 43.86
C ASP A 75 3.97 24.17 44.05
N LEU A 76 4.06 23.17 44.95
CA LEU A 76 5.28 22.38 45.12
C LEU A 76 5.68 21.62 43.83
N PHE A 77 4.71 21.19 43.03
CA PHE A 77 4.99 20.49 41.79
C PHE A 77 5.74 21.38 40.81
N GLU A 78 5.32 22.65 40.70
CA GLU A 78 5.99 23.64 39.88
C GLU A 78 7.39 23.95 40.38
N GLU A 79 7.60 24.03 41.69
CA GLU A 79 8.93 24.20 42.25
C GLU A 79 9.86 23.02 41.91
N ILE A 80 9.34 21.79 41.98
CA ILE A 80 10.07 20.58 41.59
C ILE A 80 10.44 20.65 40.10
N TRP A 81 9.50 21.02 39.23
CA TRP A 81 9.76 21.20 37.81
C TRP A 81 10.82 22.26 37.54
N ALA A 82 10.71 23.43 38.19
CA ALA A 82 11.69 24.49 38.06
C ALA A 82 13.09 24.03 38.51
N SER A 83 13.16 23.24 39.59
CA SER A 83 14.40 22.65 40.07
C SER A 83 14.99 21.61 39.10
N ILE A 84 14.17 20.81 38.40
CA ILE A 84 14.61 19.81 37.42
C ILE A 84 15.18 20.47 36.17
N PHE A 85 14.46 21.45 35.60
CA PHE A 85 14.87 22.17 34.39
C PHE A 85 15.87 23.31 34.67
N LYS A 86 16.20 23.55 35.94
CA LYS A 86 17.00 24.68 36.43
C LYS A 86 16.47 26.03 35.94
N SER A 87 15.14 26.16 35.90
CA SER A 87 14.46 27.40 35.56
C SER A 87 14.17 28.24 36.80
N GLU A 88 13.84 29.51 36.60
CA GLU A 88 13.43 30.41 37.68
C GLU A 88 11.99 30.12 38.15
N ALA A 89 11.13 29.70 37.21
CA ALA A 89 9.75 29.31 37.47
C ALA A 89 9.30 28.19 36.52
N ALA A 90 8.18 27.56 36.88
CA ALA A 90 7.46 26.61 36.05
C ALA A 90 5.96 26.87 36.18
N LEU A 91 5.22 26.62 35.10
CA LEU A 91 3.77 26.54 35.05
C LEU A 91 3.39 25.12 34.62
N VAL A 92 2.80 24.31 35.50
CA VAL A 92 2.46 22.92 35.21
C VAL A 92 1.03 22.63 35.64
N ARG A 93 0.14 22.44 34.67
CA ARG A 93 -1.31 22.44 34.93
C ARG A 93 -2.05 21.40 34.11
N SER A 94 -3.08 20.82 34.72
CA SER A 94 -4.07 19.98 34.03
C SER A 94 -4.95 20.78 33.07
N ASN A 95 -5.10 22.09 33.31
CA ASN A 95 -5.86 23.03 32.46
C ASN A 95 -5.19 23.30 31.11
N ILE A 96 -3.88 23.04 30.99
CA ILE A 96 -3.17 23.15 29.72
C ILE A 96 -3.50 21.89 28.89
N VAL A 97 -4.58 21.96 28.11
CA VAL A 97 -5.17 20.79 27.43
C VAL A 97 -4.24 20.03 26.46
N SER A 98 -3.19 20.65 25.92
CA SER A 98 -2.25 20.02 24.99
C SER A 98 -0.91 20.75 24.94
N GLY A 99 0.09 20.16 24.27
CA GLY A 99 1.37 20.85 24.00
C GLY A 99 1.19 22.11 23.14
N THR A 100 0.33 22.04 22.12
CA THR A 100 -0.04 23.19 21.30
C THR A 100 -0.65 24.32 22.15
N HIS A 101 -1.48 23.99 23.15
CA HIS A 101 -1.98 24.99 24.09
C HIS A 101 -0.86 25.60 24.96
N ALA A 102 0.10 24.80 25.44
CA ALA A 102 1.25 25.28 26.21
C ALA A 102 2.12 26.27 25.41
N ILE A 103 2.33 25.97 24.13
CA ILE A 103 3.05 26.84 23.19
C ILE A 103 2.22 28.11 22.92
N ALA A 104 0.90 27.99 22.68
CA ALA A 104 0.03 29.13 22.46
C ALA A 104 0.06 30.13 23.62
N ILE A 105 -0.10 29.68 24.87
CA ILE A 105 -0.04 30.59 26.03
C ILE A 105 1.35 31.21 26.21
N SER A 106 2.41 30.50 25.80
CA SER A 106 3.78 31.02 25.80
C SER A 106 3.96 32.16 24.79
N LEU A 107 3.39 32.02 23.58
CA LEU A 107 3.40 33.04 22.53
C LEU A 107 2.51 34.24 22.91
N PHE A 108 1.21 34.01 23.10
CA PHE A 108 0.24 35.08 23.40
C PHE A 108 0.51 35.79 24.72
N GLY A 109 1.07 35.10 25.72
CA GLY A 109 1.42 35.74 26.98
C GLY A 109 2.58 36.73 26.86
N ASN A 110 3.51 36.48 25.92
CA ASN A 110 4.79 37.20 25.84
C ASN A 110 4.95 38.10 24.62
N LEU A 111 3.98 38.11 23.71
CA LEU A 111 3.94 38.95 22.51
C LEU A 111 2.80 39.97 22.60
N LYS A 112 3.03 41.14 22.02
CA LYS A 112 2.09 42.27 21.98
C LYS A 112 1.88 42.75 20.53
N PRO A 113 0.79 43.47 20.24
CA PRO A 113 0.60 44.08 18.92
C PRO A 113 1.80 44.92 18.49
N GLY A 114 2.31 44.67 17.28
CA GLY A 114 3.52 45.28 16.73
C GLY A 114 4.81 44.48 16.97
N ASP A 115 4.79 43.44 17.80
CA ASP A 115 5.93 42.53 17.96
C ASP A 115 6.05 41.58 16.76
N GLU A 116 7.27 41.09 16.54
CA GLU A 116 7.59 40.07 15.54
C GLU A 116 8.14 38.81 16.22
N VAL A 117 7.72 37.65 15.71
CA VAL A 117 8.25 36.33 16.09
C VAL A 117 8.87 35.62 14.88
N ILE A 118 10.05 35.03 15.05
CA ILE A 118 10.76 34.32 13.97
C ILE A 118 10.95 32.86 14.35
N SER A 119 10.43 31.94 13.52
CA SER A 119 10.73 30.51 13.61
C SER A 119 11.98 30.19 12.80
N ILE A 120 13.04 29.72 13.46
CA ILE A 120 14.36 29.51 12.83
C ILE A 120 14.70 28.04 12.56
N SER A 121 13.74 27.15 12.74
CA SER A 121 13.89 25.70 12.53
C SER A 121 13.10 25.21 11.31
N GLY A 122 12.86 26.11 10.37
CA GLY A 122 11.90 25.96 9.27
C GLY A 122 10.45 26.13 9.71
N THR A 123 9.55 25.78 8.79
CA THR A 123 8.11 25.89 9.00
C THR A 123 7.67 25.09 10.24
N PRO A 124 6.99 25.72 11.21
CA PRO A 124 6.44 25.01 12.36
C PRO A 124 5.44 23.93 11.98
N TYR A 125 5.20 22.98 12.89
CA TYR A 125 4.18 21.96 12.68
C TYR A 125 2.76 22.55 12.53
N ASP A 126 1.91 21.84 11.80
CA ASP A 126 0.71 22.42 11.18
C ASP A 126 -0.25 23.12 12.16
N THR A 127 -0.52 22.54 13.34
CA THR A 127 -1.41 23.18 14.33
C THR A 127 -0.86 24.50 14.91
N LEU A 128 0.46 24.72 14.86
CA LEU A 128 1.05 26.00 15.26
C LEU A 128 0.85 27.06 14.17
N LEU A 129 0.79 26.66 12.90
CA LEU A 129 0.48 27.58 11.79
C LEU A 129 -0.94 28.15 11.92
N GLU A 130 -1.87 27.39 12.49
CA GLU A 130 -3.20 27.90 12.81
C GLU A 130 -3.15 28.99 13.88
N ILE A 131 -2.38 28.79 14.96
CA ILE A 131 -2.18 29.81 16.01
C ILE A 131 -1.57 31.09 15.44
N ILE A 132 -0.62 30.94 14.51
CA ILE A 132 0.04 32.06 13.84
C ILE A 132 -0.95 32.80 12.93
N GLY A 133 -1.82 32.06 12.25
CA GLY A 133 -2.91 32.59 11.43
C GLY A 133 -2.82 32.28 9.93
N LYS A 134 -2.31 31.10 9.55
CA LYS A 134 -2.25 30.63 8.16
C LYS A 134 -3.63 30.67 7.48
N ASN A 135 -4.68 30.21 8.15
CA ASN A 135 -6.05 30.13 7.60
C ASN A 135 -6.97 31.30 8.00
N LYS A 136 -6.41 32.38 8.56
CA LYS A 136 -7.16 33.60 8.95
C LYS A 136 -8.34 33.34 9.91
N GLU A 137 -8.20 32.34 10.78
CA GLU A 137 -9.15 32.13 11.88
C GLU A 137 -9.11 33.30 12.89
N PRO A 138 -10.21 33.56 13.61
CA PRO A 138 -10.21 34.55 14.67
C PRO A 138 -9.37 34.10 15.88
N GLY A 139 -8.77 35.06 16.59
CA GLY A 139 -7.96 34.84 17.78
C GLY A 139 -6.51 34.45 17.51
N THR A 140 -5.99 34.71 16.31
CA THR A 140 -4.63 34.34 15.88
C THR A 140 -3.61 35.43 16.16
N LEU A 141 -2.31 35.10 16.13
CA LEU A 141 -1.24 36.09 16.30
C LEU A 141 -1.32 37.20 15.24
N SER A 142 -1.56 36.83 13.98
CA SER A 142 -1.65 37.79 12.88
C SER A 142 -2.83 38.77 13.04
N GLU A 143 -3.98 38.33 13.55
CA GLU A 143 -5.12 39.22 13.85
C GLU A 143 -4.79 40.23 14.96
N LEU A 144 -3.93 39.85 15.91
CA LEU A 144 -3.43 40.74 16.96
C LEU A 144 -2.30 41.67 16.48
N ASN A 145 -2.04 41.74 15.16
CA ASN A 145 -0.96 42.51 14.56
C ASN A 145 0.43 42.09 15.08
N ILE A 146 0.63 40.79 15.29
CA ILE A 146 1.94 40.19 15.59
C ILE A 146 2.44 39.54 14.30
N SER A 147 3.58 39.98 13.78
CA SER A 147 4.15 39.42 12.55
C SER A 147 4.89 38.12 12.84
N HIS A 148 4.89 37.21 11.85
CA HIS A 148 5.63 35.96 11.91
C HIS A 148 6.49 35.77 10.67
N LYS A 149 7.73 35.33 10.87
CA LYS A 149 8.67 34.94 9.80
C LYS A 149 9.15 33.52 10.03
N VAL A 150 9.51 32.86 8.92
CA VAL A 150 10.10 31.53 8.93
C VAL A 150 11.46 31.59 8.25
N ILE A 151 12.46 31.01 8.89
CA ILE A 151 13.79 30.79 8.35
C ILE A 151 14.05 29.28 8.35
N ASP A 152 14.25 28.74 7.16
CA ASP A 152 14.54 27.34 6.98
C ASP A 152 15.96 26.99 7.44
N LEU A 153 16.12 25.74 7.86
CA LEU A 153 17.44 25.18 8.07
C LEU A 153 18.15 25.05 6.71
N THR A 154 19.48 25.09 6.75
CA THR A 154 20.32 24.79 5.58
C THR A 154 20.07 23.37 5.06
N SER A 155 20.52 23.07 3.84
CA SER A 155 20.44 21.72 3.25
C SER A 155 21.13 20.63 4.08
N GLU A 156 22.08 21.02 4.95
CA GLU A 156 22.77 20.13 5.88
C GLU A 156 22.01 19.95 7.22
N GLY A 157 20.85 20.60 7.37
CA GLY A 157 20.04 20.54 8.59
C GLY A 157 20.64 21.33 9.76
N ASP A 158 21.34 22.43 9.49
CA ASP A 158 21.83 23.38 10.49
C ASP A 158 21.18 24.78 10.34
N PHE A 159 21.27 25.61 11.37
CA PHE A 159 20.69 26.96 11.35
C PHE A 159 21.35 27.87 10.30
N ASN A 160 20.56 28.68 9.61
CA ASN A 160 21.08 29.69 8.68
C ASN A 160 21.45 30.99 9.44
N TYR A 161 22.64 31.02 10.01
CA TYR A 161 23.11 32.11 10.89
C TYR A 161 23.12 33.49 10.21
N ASP A 162 23.43 33.54 8.91
CA ASP A 162 23.49 34.78 8.14
C ASP A 162 22.08 35.33 7.92
N GLN A 163 21.15 34.50 7.41
CA GLN A 163 19.76 34.91 7.21
C GLN A 163 19.07 35.28 8.54
N ILE A 164 19.34 34.55 9.62
CA ILE A 164 18.82 34.86 10.96
C ILE A 164 19.25 36.27 11.38
N LYS A 165 20.53 36.62 11.17
CA LYS A 165 21.04 37.94 11.53
C LYS A 165 20.40 39.05 10.71
N ASP A 166 20.22 38.83 9.40
CA ASP A 166 19.66 39.82 8.48
C ASP A 166 18.16 40.06 8.71
N GLU A 167 17.43 39.04 9.19
CA GLU A 167 15.99 39.13 9.42
C GLU A 167 15.60 39.66 10.81
N ILE A 168 16.52 39.68 11.78
CA ILE A 168 16.26 40.26 13.10
C ILE A 168 16.17 41.79 12.98
N THR A 169 15.03 42.32 13.41
CA THR A 169 14.72 43.75 13.42
C THR A 169 14.50 44.26 14.85
N GLU A 170 14.26 45.55 15.01
CA GLU A 170 13.86 46.14 16.30
C GLU A 170 12.50 45.63 16.79
N GLN A 171 11.65 45.13 15.89
CA GLN A 171 10.34 44.55 16.22
C GLN A 171 10.46 43.09 16.67
N THR A 172 11.55 42.40 16.31
CA THR A 172 11.76 40.99 16.67
C THR A 172 11.85 40.85 18.18
N LYS A 173 10.82 40.25 18.76
CA LYS A 173 10.70 40.05 20.20
C LYS A 173 11.06 38.62 20.63
N MET A 174 10.69 37.64 19.81
CA MET A 174 10.85 36.23 20.15
C MET A 174 11.41 35.43 18.98
N ILE A 175 12.32 34.52 19.30
CA ILE A 175 12.82 33.48 18.39
C ILE A 175 12.25 32.14 18.84
N CYS A 176 11.62 31.41 17.93
CA CYS A 176 11.07 30.10 18.18
C CYS A 176 11.96 29.01 17.56
N ILE A 177 12.34 28.04 18.40
CA ILE A 177 13.16 26.89 18.02
C ILE A 177 12.34 25.62 18.26
N GLN A 178 12.13 24.83 17.22
CA GLN A 178 11.44 23.54 17.33
C GLN A 178 12.47 22.42 17.43
N ARG A 179 12.61 21.83 18.63
CA ARG A 179 13.62 20.79 18.89
C ARG A 179 13.37 19.54 18.05
N SER A 180 12.15 19.04 18.07
CA SER A 180 11.75 17.86 17.29
C SER A 180 11.55 18.20 15.81
N ARG A 181 11.72 17.19 14.94
CA ARG A 181 11.64 17.33 13.48
C ARG A 181 10.21 17.56 12.94
N GLY A 182 9.18 17.21 13.69
CA GLY A 182 7.80 17.17 13.17
C GLY A 182 7.66 16.21 11.98
N TYR A 183 6.83 16.55 10.98
CA TYR A 183 6.64 15.75 9.77
C TYR A 183 7.66 16.02 8.65
N ASN A 184 8.88 16.41 9.02
CA ASN A 184 9.96 16.68 8.08
C ASN A 184 10.99 15.55 8.05
N TRP A 185 11.53 15.24 6.88
CA TRP A 185 12.64 14.30 6.72
C TRP A 185 13.98 14.99 7.01
N ARG A 186 14.18 15.39 8.26
CA ARG A 186 15.43 16.01 8.74
C ARG A 186 15.83 15.48 10.13
N PRO A 187 17.10 15.58 10.51
CA PRO A 187 17.49 15.36 11.89
C PRO A 187 16.76 16.31 12.86
N SER A 188 16.42 15.80 14.03
CA SER A 188 15.98 16.61 15.17
C SER A 188 17.18 17.38 15.75
N LEU A 189 16.93 18.54 16.35
CA LEU A 189 17.99 19.46 16.76
C LEU A 189 18.56 19.08 18.13
N THR A 190 19.87 18.84 18.20
CA THR A 190 20.54 18.50 19.46
C THR A 190 20.64 19.70 20.39
N ILE A 191 20.73 19.45 21.70
CA ILE A 191 20.96 20.51 22.68
C ILE A 191 22.25 21.30 22.38
N ALA A 192 23.27 20.66 21.83
CA ALA A 192 24.51 21.34 21.42
C ALA A 192 24.30 22.36 20.29
N LYS A 193 23.49 22.01 19.28
CA LYS A 193 23.10 22.95 18.20
C LYS A 193 22.25 24.10 18.77
N ILE A 194 21.26 23.78 19.61
CA ILE A 194 20.39 24.79 20.24
C ILE A 194 21.21 25.76 21.11
N LYS A 195 22.18 25.27 21.90
CA LYS A 195 23.10 26.10 22.68
C LYS A 195 23.89 27.08 21.81
N SER A 196 24.40 26.59 20.68
CA SER A 196 25.22 27.40 19.78
C SER A 196 24.41 28.55 19.19
N ILE A 197 23.19 28.27 18.69
CA ILE A 197 22.35 29.33 18.12
C ILE A 197 21.83 30.30 19.18
N ILE A 198 21.45 29.84 20.38
CA ILE A 198 21.02 30.74 21.46
C ILE A 198 22.16 31.66 21.87
N SER A 199 23.38 31.13 22.00
CA SER A 199 24.56 31.95 22.34
C SER A 199 24.79 33.04 21.29
N TYR A 200 24.63 32.71 20.00
CA TYR A 200 24.73 33.67 18.90
C TYR A 200 23.61 34.73 18.94
N LEU A 201 22.35 34.31 19.12
CA LEU A 201 21.21 35.22 19.21
C LEU A 201 21.37 36.22 20.37
N LYS A 202 21.86 35.77 21.52
CA LYS A 202 22.13 36.63 22.67
C LYS A 202 23.28 37.61 22.46
N GLN A 203 24.23 37.30 21.55
CA GLN A 203 25.26 38.26 21.13
C GLN A 203 24.69 39.34 20.21
N ILE A 204 23.72 39.00 19.35
CA ILE A 204 23.03 39.96 18.48
C ILE A 204 22.16 40.90 19.33
N ASN A 205 21.29 40.33 20.15
CA ASN A 205 20.42 41.09 21.04
C ASN A 205 20.11 40.28 22.31
N PRO A 206 20.62 40.69 23.49
CA PRO A 206 20.42 39.95 24.74
C PRO A 206 18.96 39.93 25.21
N ASN A 207 18.13 40.84 24.71
CA ASN A 207 16.71 40.99 25.08
C ASN A 207 15.76 40.11 24.25
N LEU A 208 16.23 39.45 23.20
CA LEU A 208 15.43 38.48 22.45
C LEU A 208 14.97 37.36 23.35
N ILE A 209 13.71 36.97 23.26
CA ILE A 209 13.20 35.79 23.96
C ILE A 209 13.50 34.56 23.10
N CYS A 210 14.41 33.69 23.56
CA CYS A 210 14.67 32.40 22.93
C CYS A 210 13.69 31.36 23.50
N PHE A 211 12.62 31.10 22.75
CA PHE A 211 11.60 30.10 23.08
C PHE A 211 11.90 28.77 22.40
N VAL A 212 11.80 27.66 23.15
CA VAL A 212 12.01 26.31 22.62
C VAL A 212 10.75 25.45 22.81
N ASP A 213 10.18 24.95 21.71
CA ASP A 213 9.26 23.83 21.78
C ASP A 213 10.06 22.56 22.07
N ASN A 214 9.90 22.04 23.28
CA ASN A 214 10.69 20.93 23.80
C ASN A 214 9.98 19.58 23.70
N CYS A 215 8.80 19.53 23.05
CA CYS A 215 8.06 18.29 22.90
C CYS A 215 8.94 17.15 22.36
N TYR A 216 8.79 15.97 22.96
CA TYR A 216 9.51 14.72 22.65
C TYR A 216 10.99 14.70 23.07
N GLY A 217 11.57 15.83 23.45
CA GLY A 217 12.98 15.95 23.81
C GLY A 217 13.26 15.81 25.30
N GLU A 218 12.23 15.84 26.14
CA GLU A 218 12.36 15.80 27.59
C GLU A 218 13.02 14.48 28.03
N PHE A 219 14.08 14.60 28.81
CA PHE A 219 14.89 13.52 29.38
C PHE A 219 15.59 12.60 28.36
N VAL A 220 15.68 13.02 27.09
CA VAL A 220 16.41 12.29 26.04
C VAL A 220 17.92 12.58 26.10
N GLU A 221 18.29 13.79 26.52
CA GLU A 221 19.68 14.19 26.78
C GLU A 221 19.87 14.48 28.28
N GLU A 222 21.12 14.66 28.72
CA GLU A 222 21.44 14.94 30.13
C GLU A 222 21.07 16.36 30.58
N ILE A 223 20.84 17.25 29.62
CA ILE A 223 20.59 18.67 29.83
C ILE A 223 19.41 19.13 28.97
N GLU A 224 18.63 20.06 29.50
CA GLU A 224 17.45 20.62 28.82
C GLU A 224 17.70 22.05 28.29
N PRO A 225 16.86 22.58 27.38
CA PRO A 225 17.12 23.86 26.73
C PRO A 225 17.29 25.05 27.68
N ILE A 226 16.58 25.07 28.81
CA ILE A 226 16.72 26.16 29.80
C ILE A 226 18.15 26.21 30.38
N GLU A 227 18.77 25.04 30.61
CA GLU A 227 20.12 24.94 31.18
C GLU A 227 21.21 25.51 30.26
N ILE A 228 20.90 25.66 28.96
CA ILE A 228 21.84 26.19 27.96
C ILE A 228 21.50 27.61 27.48
N GLY A 229 20.56 28.29 28.16
CA GLY A 229 20.26 29.70 27.95
C GLY A 229 18.95 30.00 27.21
N ALA A 230 18.08 29.01 26.97
CA ALA A 230 16.72 29.29 26.53
C ALA A 230 15.97 30.05 27.64
N ASP A 231 15.20 31.07 27.25
CA ASP A 231 14.47 31.90 28.21
C ASP A 231 13.14 31.26 28.63
N LEU A 232 12.57 30.46 27.73
CA LEU A 232 11.27 29.82 27.89
C LEU A 232 11.22 28.52 27.08
N ALA A 233 10.61 27.48 27.64
CA ALA A 233 10.35 26.23 26.95
C ALA A 233 8.98 25.68 27.35
N ALA A 234 8.31 25.00 26.42
CA ALA A 234 7.00 24.42 26.66
C ALA A 234 6.90 22.99 26.11
N GLY A 235 5.93 22.24 26.62
CA GLY A 235 5.66 20.88 26.18
C GLY A 235 4.39 20.30 26.79
N SER A 236 4.18 19.00 26.60
CA SER A 236 2.95 18.29 26.99
C SER A 236 3.22 17.19 27.99
N LEU A 237 2.30 17.00 28.94
CA LEU A 237 2.40 15.94 29.94
C LEU A 237 1.92 14.59 29.42
N ILE A 238 1.14 14.52 28.33
CA ILE A 238 0.81 13.22 27.71
C ILE A 238 1.93 12.71 26.77
N LYS A 239 3.11 13.34 26.85
CA LYS A 239 4.36 12.92 26.20
C LYS A 239 5.37 12.44 27.24
N ASN A 240 6.65 12.59 26.95
CA ASN A 240 7.78 12.15 27.76
C ASN A 240 7.63 12.45 29.27
N PRO A 241 7.38 13.70 29.71
CA PRO A 241 7.49 14.02 31.13
C PRO A 241 6.33 13.52 31.98
N GLY A 242 5.24 13.03 31.40
CA GLY A 242 4.17 12.40 32.17
C GLY A 242 4.34 10.90 32.36
N GLY A 243 5.39 10.29 31.79
CA GLY A 243 5.74 8.88 32.04
C GLY A 243 4.61 7.89 31.78
N GLY A 244 3.69 8.19 30.85
CA GLY A 244 2.52 7.36 30.55
C GLY A 244 1.46 7.30 31.65
N LEU A 245 1.55 8.17 32.68
CA LEU A 245 0.63 8.21 33.81
C LEU A 245 -0.15 9.52 33.91
N ALA A 246 0.46 10.64 33.52
CA ALA A 246 -0.22 11.93 33.56
C ALA A 246 -1.43 11.90 32.60
N PRO A 247 -2.66 12.12 33.10
CA PRO A 247 -3.87 11.88 32.30
C PRO A 247 -4.15 12.99 31.27
N ARG A 248 -3.59 14.17 31.50
CA ARG A 248 -3.74 15.39 30.69
C ARG A 248 -2.70 16.42 31.13
N GLY A 249 -2.66 17.56 30.45
CA GLY A 249 -1.89 18.72 30.91
C GLY A 249 -0.69 19.06 30.03
N GLY A 250 -0.08 20.19 30.37
CA GLY A 250 1.11 20.73 29.71
C GLY A 250 1.93 21.53 30.70
N TYR A 251 3.11 21.95 30.23
CA TYR A 251 4.05 22.71 31.04
C TYR A 251 4.68 23.86 30.28
N VAL A 252 5.07 24.89 31.02
CA VAL A 252 5.93 26.00 30.57
C VAL A 252 6.99 26.21 31.64
N VAL A 253 8.28 26.23 31.29
CA VAL A 253 9.40 26.46 32.21
C VAL A 253 10.30 27.56 31.66
N GLY A 254 10.89 28.37 32.53
CA GLY A 254 11.81 29.42 32.09
C GLY A 254 12.01 30.54 33.09
N LYS A 255 12.28 31.74 32.58
CA LYS A 255 12.37 32.98 33.35
C LYS A 255 11.04 33.30 34.03
N LYS A 256 11.10 33.80 35.25
CA LYS A 256 9.93 34.00 36.11
C LYS A 256 8.86 34.86 35.46
N ASP A 257 9.26 36.00 34.89
CA ASP A 257 8.33 36.94 34.28
C ASP A 257 7.64 36.36 33.04
N LEU A 258 8.36 35.57 32.23
CA LEU A 258 7.82 34.96 31.01
C LEU A 258 6.84 33.82 31.30
N VAL A 259 7.13 33.04 32.34
CA VAL A 259 6.22 31.98 32.83
C VAL A 259 4.96 32.60 33.45
N ASN A 260 5.11 33.69 34.22
CA ASN A 260 3.97 34.40 34.79
C ASN A 260 3.07 35.00 33.69
N ASN A 261 3.65 35.55 32.63
CA ASN A 261 2.91 36.02 31.46
C ASN A 261 2.09 34.89 30.79
N ALA A 262 2.67 33.71 30.63
CA ALA A 262 1.96 32.54 30.11
C ALA A 262 0.81 32.12 31.04
N SER A 263 1.01 32.20 32.36
CA SER A 263 -0.02 31.92 33.35
C SER A 263 -1.19 32.92 33.30
N LEU A 264 -0.89 34.21 33.15
CA LEU A 264 -1.90 35.26 32.95
C LEU A 264 -2.75 35.01 31.71
N ARG A 265 -2.14 34.48 30.64
CA ARG A 265 -2.84 34.11 29.41
C ARG A 265 -3.69 32.85 29.57
N LEU A 266 -3.23 31.87 30.36
CA LEU A 266 -4.01 30.67 30.68
C LEU A 266 -5.28 31.01 31.49
N THR A 267 -5.18 31.97 32.41
CA THR A 267 -6.29 32.38 33.27
C THR A 267 -6.76 33.80 32.95
N ALA A 268 -6.38 34.78 33.77
CA ALA A 268 -6.68 36.19 33.59
C ALA A 268 -5.75 37.09 34.45
N PRO A 269 -5.55 38.36 34.06
CA PRO A 269 -4.92 39.37 34.90
C PRO A 269 -5.57 39.51 36.27
N GLY A 270 -4.74 39.64 37.31
CA GLY A 270 -5.18 39.74 38.72
C GLY A 270 -5.40 38.41 39.42
N ILE A 271 -5.41 37.29 38.68
CA ILE A 271 -5.52 35.94 39.25
C ILE A 271 -4.29 35.08 38.91
N SER A 272 -3.84 35.11 37.65
CA SER A 272 -2.62 34.39 37.20
C SER A 272 -2.61 32.92 37.63
N GLY A 273 -1.49 32.43 38.14
CA GLY A 273 -1.26 31.04 38.54
C GLY A 273 -1.79 30.65 39.91
N GLU A 274 -2.38 31.58 40.66
CA GLU A 274 -2.89 31.36 42.02
C GLU A 274 -4.11 30.43 42.04
N VAL A 275 -4.88 30.39 40.95
CA VAL A 275 -6.07 29.54 40.79
C VAL A 275 -5.85 28.42 39.78
N GLY A 276 -6.69 27.41 39.89
CA GLY A 276 -6.65 26.21 39.06
C GLY A 276 -6.53 24.99 39.95
N SER A 277 -7.65 24.33 40.19
CA SER A 277 -7.72 23.16 41.05
C SER A 277 -7.11 21.93 40.38
N ALA A 278 -6.27 21.20 41.12
CA ALA A 278 -5.62 20.00 40.60
C ALA A 278 -6.58 18.79 40.50
N LEU A 279 -7.62 18.70 41.32
CA LEU A 279 -8.57 17.58 41.32
C LEU A 279 -7.87 16.21 41.46
N ASP A 280 -7.99 15.35 40.44
CA ASP A 280 -7.40 14.00 40.36
C ASP A 280 -5.97 13.97 39.79
N PHE A 281 -5.43 15.13 39.42
CA PHE A 281 -4.20 15.25 38.63
C PHE A 281 -2.91 14.96 39.41
N ASN A 282 -2.76 15.53 40.61
CA ASN A 282 -1.46 15.62 41.31
C ASN A 282 -0.77 14.26 41.46
N ARG A 283 -1.43 13.27 42.07
CA ARG A 283 -0.82 11.94 42.28
C ARG A 283 -0.23 11.34 41.00
N LEU A 284 -1.00 11.34 39.90
CA LEU A 284 -0.58 10.76 38.63
C LEU A 284 0.52 11.58 37.94
N ALA A 285 0.46 12.91 38.04
CA ALA A 285 1.47 13.80 37.47
C ALA A 285 2.82 13.69 38.19
N TYR A 286 2.82 13.65 39.52
CA TYR A 286 4.03 13.44 40.33
C TYR A 286 4.68 12.08 40.03
N GLN A 287 3.86 11.02 40.03
CA GLN A 287 4.35 9.67 39.74
C GLN A 287 4.85 9.56 38.28
N GLY A 288 4.12 10.16 37.34
CA GLY A 288 4.49 10.22 35.93
C GLY A 288 5.84 10.90 35.71
N LEU A 289 6.05 12.07 36.31
CA LEU A 289 7.33 12.77 36.27
C LEU A 289 8.47 11.93 36.86
N PHE A 290 8.23 11.27 37.99
CA PHE A 290 9.24 10.41 38.62
C PHE A 290 9.61 9.21 37.74
N MET A 291 8.64 8.66 37.00
CA MET A 291 8.83 7.53 36.07
C MET A 291 9.35 7.94 34.70
N ALA A 292 9.26 9.23 34.34
CA ALA A 292 9.50 9.71 32.99
C ALA A 292 10.86 9.30 32.40
N PRO A 293 12.02 9.40 33.09
CA PRO A 293 13.30 8.98 32.52
C PRO A 293 13.33 7.50 32.12
N LEU A 294 12.72 6.63 32.93
CA LEU A 294 12.65 5.20 32.64
C LEU A 294 11.75 4.91 31.42
N ILE A 295 10.61 5.60 31.31
CA ILE A 295 9.69 5.39 30.19
C ILE A 295 10.28 5.96 28.89
N VAL A 296 10.95 7.11 28.95
CA VAL A 296 11.72 7.66 27.83
C VAL A 296 12.83 6.70 27.39
N GLU A 297 13.51 6.03 28.34
CA GLU A 297 14.47 4.97 28.03
C GLU A 297 13.83 3.86 27.19
N GLN A 298 12.64 3.38 27.58
CA GLN A 298 11.94 2.31 26.85
C GLN A 298 11.60 2.75 25.42
N ALA A 299 11.04 3.95 25.25
CA ALA A 299 10.70 4.52 23.95
C ALA A 299 11.95 4.70 23.05
N LEU A 300 13.05 5.21 23.60
CA LEU A 300 14.31 5.38 22.87
C LEU A 300 14.93 4.04 22.46
N LYS A 301 14.96 3.07 23.38
CA LYS A 301 15.46 1.73 23.08
C LYS A 301 14.66 1.06 21.97
N GLY A 302 13.33 1.18 22.02
CA GLY A 302 12.45 0.68 20.97
C GLY A 302 12.64 1.38 19.64
N SER A 303 12.82 2.70 19.64
CA SER A 303 13.10 3.49 18.44
C SER A 303 14.43 3.08 17.78
N ILE A 304 15.49 2.89 18.57
CA ILE A 304 16.80 2.41 18.11
C ILE A 304 16.68 0.99 17.53
N TYR A 305 15.94 0.09 18.18
CA TYR A 305 15.70 -1.26 17.66
C TYR A 305 14.91 -1.25 16.35
N THR A 306 13.88 -0.41 16.27
CA THR A 306 13.07 -0.22 15.07
C THR A 306 13.93 0.26 13.92
N SER A 307 14.82 1.23 14.17
CA SER A 307 15.78 1.71 13.18
C SER A 307 16.69 0.58 12.69
N GLU A 308 17.31 -0.18 13.59
CA GLU A 308 18.24 -1.25 13.21
C GLU A 308 17.53 -2.33 12.38
N LEU A 309 16.35 -2.78 12.84
CA LEU A 309 15.60 -3.85 12.19
C LEU A 309 15.10 -3.44 10.80
N LEU A 310 14.52 -2.25 10.67
CA LEU A 310 13.98 -1.81 9.38
C LEU A 310 15.09 -1.43 8.40
N ASP A 311 16.22 -0.90 8.88
CA ASP A 311 17.40 -0.69 8.02
C ASP A 311 17.95 -2.02 7.50
N ALA A 312 18.06 -3.04 8.36
CA ALA A 312 18.47 -4.39 7.97
C ALA A 312 17.50 -5.06 6.97
N LEU A 313 16.24 -4.63 6.95
CA LEU A 313 15.23 -5.07 5.98
C LEU A 313 15.17 -4.19 4.72
N GLY A 314 16.07 -3.21 4.56
CA GLY A 314 16.22 -2.39 3.36
C GLY A 314 15.37 -1.11 3.35
N TYR A 315 14.75 -0.72 4.47
CA TYR A 315 14.00 0.54 4.56
C TYR A 315 14.91 1.72 4.88
N ASN A 316 14.61 2.86 4.26
CA ASN A 316 15.23 4.13 4.63
C ASN A 316 14.66 4.62 5.97
N VAL A 317 15.52 4.75 6.99
CA VAL A 317 15.14 5.17 8.34
C VAL A 317 15.93 6.41 8.78
N SER A 318 15.33 7.23 9.64
CA SER A 318 15.99 8.39 10.24
C SER A 318 15.44 8.68 11.65
N PRO A 319 16.29 8.84 12.67
CA PRO A 319 17.73 8.58 12.68
C PRO A 319 18.08 7.09 12.52
N LYS A 320 19.33 6.80 12.17
CA LYS A 320 19.96 5.47 12.21
C LYS A 320 20.22 5.01 13.65
N ALA A 321 20.37 3.71 13.88
CA ALA A 321 20.57 3.15 15.22
C ALA A 321 21.86 3.64 15.90
N SER A 322 22.89 3.97 15.10
CA SER A 322 24.18 4.51 15.56
C SER A 322 24.16 6.02 15.86
N GLU A 323 23.15 6.74 15.38
CA GLU A 323 23.05 8.19 15.53
C GLU A 323 22.53 8.61 16.90
N LYS A 324 23.01 9.77 17.38
CA LYS A 324 22.58 10.33 18.66
C LYS A 324 21.10 10.72 18.61
N ARG A 325 20.37 10.38 19.65
CA ARG A 325 18.95 10.75 19.82
C ARG A 325 18.84 12.08 20.57
N THR A 326 17.84 12.87 20.19
CA THR A 326 17.48 14.13 20.86
C THR A 326 15.98 14.28 21.06
N ASP A 327 15.19 13.44 20.38
CA ASP A 327 13.79 13.14 20.67
C ASP A 327 13.53 11.62 20.60
N ILE A 328 12.30 11.20 20.88
CA ILE A 328 11.86 9.80 20.82
C ILE A 328 11.31 9.36 19.46
N ILE A 329 11.41 10.20 18.41
CA ILE A 329 10.76 9.93 17.13
C ILE A 329 11.66 9.09 16.23
N GLN A 330 11.07 8.09 15.57
CA GLN A 330 11.70 7.28 14.53
C GLN A 330 10.91 7.42 13.22
N ALA A 331 11.51 8.05 12.21
CA ALA A 331 10.92 8.16 10.88
C ALA A 331 11.34 6.98 9.99
N ILE A 332 10.40 6.45 9.22
CA ILE A 332 10.59 5.33 8.27
C ILE A 332 9.95 5.69 6.94
N LYS A 333 10.72 5.69 5.85
CA LYS A 333 10.22 5.83 4.48
C LYS A 333 9.71 4.47 3.99
N LEU A 334 8.39 4.34 3.85
CA LEU A 334 7.78 3.10 3.38
C LEU A 334 7.62 3.07 1.85
N GLU A 335 7.67 4.23 1.18
CA GLU A 335 7.61 4.39 -0.28
C GLU A 335 6.38 3.77 -0.95
N SER A 336 5.37 3.40 -0.16
CA SER A 336 4.15 2.76 -0.63
C SER A 336 2.98 3.10 0.30
N PRO A 337 1.84 3.53 -0.25
CA PRO A 337 0.64 3.81 0.55
C PRO A 337 0.13 2.53 1.23
N GLU A 338 0.22 1.39 0.54
CA GLU A 338 -0.19 0.10 1.10
C GLU A 338 0.73 -0.33 2.25
N LYS A 339 2.05 -0.20 2.11
CA LYS A 339 2.98 -0.49 3.21
C LYS A 339 2.70 0.41 4.41
N MET A 340 2.35 1.68 4.23
CA MET A 340 1.96 2.59 5.31
C MET A 340 0.71 2.12 6.04
N ARG A 341 -0.36 1.76 5.32
CA ARG A 341 -1.58 1.20 5.92
C ARG A 341 -1.30 -0.10 6.68
N LEU A 342 -0.50 -1.01 6.11
CA LEU A 342 -0.17 -2.28 6.75
C LEU A 342 0.73 -2.11 7.97
N PHE A 343 1.69 -1.20 7.91
CA PHE A 343 2.53 -0.87 9.05
C PHE A 343 1.69 -0.33 10.20
N SER A 344 0.83 0.66 9.94
CA SER A 344 -0.11 1.22 10.91
C SER A 344 -1.05 0.15 11.47
N LYS A 345 -1.61 -0.71 10.62
CA LYS A 345 -2.46 -1.82 11.05
C LYS A 345 -1.74 -2.79 11.99
N GLY A 346 -0.49 -3.13 11.69
CA GLY A 346 0.30 -4.00 12.55
C GLY A 346 0.58 -3.40 13.92
N ILE A 347 0.92 -2.10 13.98
CA ILE A 347 1.08 -1.36 15.24
C ILE A 347 -0.23 -1.30 16.02
N GLN A 348 -1.35 -0.95 15.37
CA GLN A 348 -2.67 -0.93 15.99
C GLN A 348 -3.02 -2.30 16.58
N SER A 349 -2.83 -3.38 15.81
CA SER A 349 -3.14 -4.74 16.25
C SER A 349 -2.30 -5.24 17.43
N ALA A 350 -1.15 -4.62 17.66
CA ALA A 350 -0.27 -4.92 18.79
C ALA A 350 -0.49 -3.97 19.98
N SER A 351 -1.43 -3.03 19.89
CA SER A 351 -1.77 -2.12 20.98
C SER A 351 -2.57 -2.83 22.07
N PRO A 352 -2.44 -2.42 23.35
CA PRO A 352 -3.19 -3.02 24.44
C PRO A 352 -4.70 -2.71 24.37
N LEU A 353 -5.06 -1.53 23.88
CA LEU A 353 -6.43 -1.10 23.63
C LEU A 353 -6.70 -1.07 22.13
N ASP A 354 -7.97 -1.15 21.72
CA ASP A 354 -8.41 -0.97 20.35
C ASP A 354 -7.66 -1.78 19.28
N SER A 355 -7.08 -2.93 19.65
CA SER A 355 -6.31 -3.78 18.74
C SER A 355 -7.12 -4.40 17.60
N HIS A 356 -8.43 -4.40 17.73
CA HIS A 356 -9.39 -4.85 16.72
C HIS A 356 -9.73 -3.77 15.69
N VAL A 357 -9.43 -2.49 15.99
CA VAL A 357 -9.70 -1.36 15.10
C VAL A 357 -8.68 -1.37 13.97
N THR A 358 -9.13 -1.07 12.75
CA THR A 358 -8.24 -0.92 11.58
C THR A 358 -8.07 0.58 11.30
N PRO A 359 -6.82 1.10 11.30
CA PRO A 359 -6.57 2.50 11.00
C PRO A 359 -6.71 2.76 9.51
N TYR A 360 -7.34 3.89 9.16
CA TYR A 360 -7.43 4.41 7.79
C TYR A 360 -6.99 5.87 7.79
N GLU A 361 -6.44 6.33 6.68
CA GLU A 361 -6.15 7.75 6.48
C GLU A 361 -7.44 8.58 6.54
N THR A 362 -7.41 9.72 7.22
CA THR A 362 -8.55 10.63 7.40
C THR A 362 -8.10 12.08 7.32
N ALA A 363 -8.92 12.94 6.74
CA ALA A 363 -8.69 14.38 6.79
C ALA A 363 -8.95 14.90 8.21
N LEU A 364 -7.92 15.47 8.85
CA LEU A 364 -8.01 16.01 10.21
C LEU A 364 -7.90 17.55 10.18
N PRO A 365 -8.63 18.27 11.04
CA PRO A 365 -8.48 19.72 11.17
C PRO A 365 -7.03 20.12 11.47
N GLY A 366 -6.53 21.12 10.74
CA GLY A 366 -5.17 21.62 10.87
C GLY A 366 -4.10 20.83 10.12
N TYR A 367 -4.45 19.88 9.25
CA TYR A 367 -3.51 19.18 8.35
C TYR A 367 -3.86 19.41 6.88
N ASP A 368 -2.84 19.63 6.05
CA ASP A 368 -3.04 19.87 4.60
C ASP A 368 -3.35 18.57 3.84
N ASP A 369 -2.84 17.42 4.30
CA ASP A 369 -3.07 16.10 3.72
C ASP A 369 -3.81 15.18 4.69
N ALA A 370 -4.46 14.13 4.17
CA ALA A 370 -4.99 13.07 5.02
C ALA A 370 -3.87 12.46 5.87
N VAL A 371 -4.15 12.15 7.14
CA VAL A 371 -3.18 11.55 8.06
C VAL A 371 -3.68 10.17 8.46
N ILE A 372 -2.78 9.19 8.50
CA ILE A 372 -3.06 7.90 9.12
C ILE A 372 -2.44 7.90 10.52
N MET A 373 -3.20 7.44 11.51
CA MET A 373 -2.77 7.33 12.90
C MET A 373 -3.09 5.93 13.42
N ALA A 374 -2.19 5.35 14.21
CA ALA A 374 -2.41 4.09 14.90
C ALA A 374 -1.75 4.14 16.29
N GLY A 375 -2.44 3.61 17.28
CA GLY A 375 -2.00 3.59 18.67
C GLY A 375 -3.21 3.46 19.60
N GLY A 376 -3.38 2.27 20.18
CA GLY A 376 -4.39 2.04 21.21
C GLY A 376 -3.83 2.34 22.59
N THR A 377 -3.86 3.62 22.97
CA THR A 377 -3.17 4.18 24.16
C THR A 377 -4.11 4.29 25.36
N PHE A 378 -3.60 4.06 26.57
CA PHE A 378 -4.36 4.21 27.83
C PHE A 378 -4.79 5.66 28.07
N ILE A 379 -3.91 6.61 27.73
CA ILE A 379 -4.26 8.03 27.68
C ILE A 379 -4.48 8.41 26.22
N GLN A 380 -5.68 8.89 25.89
CA GLN A 380 -6.04 9.23 24.51
C GLN A 380 -5.07 10.25 23.91
N GLY A 381 -4.45 9.92 22.78
CA GLY A 381 -3.50 10.80 22.10
C GLY A 381 -2.11 10.87 22.75
N SER A 382 -1.81 10.00 23.71
CA SER A 382 -0.51 9.91 24.38
C SER A 382 0.56 9.40 23.43
N SER A 383 1.52 10.27 23.10
CA SER A 383 2.61 9.92 22.18
C SER A 383 3.85 9.37 22.87
N ILE A 384 3.80 9.18 24.19
CA ILE A 384 4.80 8.40 24.95
C ILE A 384 4.42 6.91 25.02
N GLU A 385 3.18 6.57 24.66
CA GLU A 385 2.75 5.21 24.40
C GLU A 385 2.99 4.84 22.93
N LEU A 386 3.10 3.54 22.64
CA LEU A 386 3.44 3.06 21.30
C LEU A 386 2.37 3.51 20.31
N SER A 387 2.79 4.36 19.38
CA SER A 387 1.93 4.92 18.34
C SER A 387 2.75 5.20 17.08
N VAL A 388 2.03 5.28 15.97
CA VAL A 388 2.55 5.75 14.69
C VAL A 388 1.58 6.69 14.02
N ASP A 389 2.12 7.67 13.32
CA ASP A 389 1.33 8.54 12.45
C ASP A 389 2.17 9.12 11.32
N GLY A 390 1.51 9.66 10.30
CA GLY A 390 2.20 10.38 9.24
C GLY A 390 1.24 10.87 8.15
N PRO A 391 1.60 11.96 7.46
CA PRO A 391 0.83 12.47 6.33
C PRO A 391 0.82 11.44 5.19
N PHE A 392 -0.36 11.19 4.64
CA PHE A 392 -0.62 10.19 3.62
C PHE A 392 -0.26 10.70 2.22
N ARG A 393 1.02 11.01 2.02
CA ARG A 393 1.59 11.55 0.76
C ARG A 393 2.96 10.94 0.49
N GLU A 394 3.41 10.99 -0.76
CA GLU A 394 4.77 10.55 -1.11
C GLU A 394 5.86 11.30 -0.33
N PRO A 395 6.94 10.63 0.14
CA PRO A 395 7.28 9.21 -0.08
C PRO A 395 6.75 8.25 1.01
N TYR A 396 5.57 8.53 1.57
CA TYR A 396 4.88 7.73 2.59
C TYR A 396 5.75 7.46 3.82
N ILE A 397 6.14 8.56 4.48
CA ILE A 397 6.94 8.50 5.70
C ILE A 397 6.00 8.27 6.88
N ILE A 398 6.26 7.21 7.64
CA ILE A 398 5.60 6.97 8.91
C ILE A 398 6.53 7.32 10.06
N TYR A 399 6.00 7.94 11.09
CA TYR A 399 6.69 8.34 12.30
C TYR A 399 6.23 7.43 13.41
N LEU A 400 7.16 6.68 14.00
CA LEU A 400 6.95 5.84 15.16
C LEU A 400 7.46 6.55 16.40
N GLN A 401 6.68 6.51 17.48
CA GLN A 401 7.06 7.10 18.75
C GLN A 401 6.48 6.31 19.92
N GLY A 402 7.09 6.54 21.07
CA GLY A 402 6.61 6.05 22.36
C GLY A 402 6.70 4.53 22.52
N GLY A 403 6.25 4.10 23.69
CA GLY A 403 6.17 2.72 24.13
C GLY A 403 6.61 2.58 25.58
N LEU A 404 5.68 2.15 26.43
CA LEU A 404 5.90 2.01 27.87
C LEU A 404 6.86 0.86 28.23
N SER A 405 7.14 -0.02 27.27
CA SER A 405 8.03 -1.17 27.40
C SER A 405 8.70 -1.44 26.07
N VAL A 406 10.02 -1.58 26.06
CA VAL A 406 10.77 -1.91 24.84
C VAL A 406 10.27 -3.20 24.18
N ASN A 407 9.83 -4.17 24.99
CA ASN A 407 9.30 -5.43 24.48
C ASN A 407 7.97 -5.25 23.76
N HIS A 408 7.12 -4.32 24.20
CA HIS A 408 5.87 -3.98 23.51
C HIS A 408 6.16 -3.35 22.15
N ILE A 409 7.16 -2.46 22.08
CA ILE A 409 7.61 -1.84 20.82
C ILE A 409 8.14 -2.91 19.86
N ILE A 410 9.01 -3.82 20.32
CA ILE A 410 9.53 -4.94 19.53
C ILE A 410 8.38 -5.78 18.96
N ILE A 411 7.40 -6.16 19.79
CA ILE A 411 6.23 -6.94 19.34
C ILE A 411 5.44 -6.16 18.28
N GLY A 412 5.21 -4.86 18.49
CA GLY A 412 4.48 -4.00 17.57
C GLY A 412 5.14 -3.90 16.21
N VAL A 413 6.44 -3.64 16.16
CA VAL A 413 7.21 -3.53 14.92
C VAL A 413 7.26 -4.86 14.17
N ILE A 414 7.44 -5.98 14.88
CA ILE A 414 7.40 -7.31 14.26
C ILE A 414 5.99 -7.61 13.72
N SER A 415 4.93 -7.21 14.42
CA SER A 415 3.55 -7.31 13.93
C SER A 415 3.34 -6.50 12.65
N ALA A 416 3.87 -5.27 12.58
CA ALA A 416 3.86 -4.44 11.38
C ALA A 416 4.58 -5.07 10.20
N ILE A 417 5.79 -5.60 10.42
CA ILE A 417 6.55 -6.34 9.40
C ILE A 417 5.76 -7.57 8.94
N ARG A 418 5.12 -8.29 9.86
CA ARG A 418 4.27 -9.45 9.54
C ARG A 418 3.09 -9.04 8.67
N GLU A 419 2.39 -7.95 8.95
CA GLU A 419 1.26 -7.51 8.12
C GLU A 419 1.72 -7.12 6.70
N ILE A 420 2.86 -6.44 6.56
CA ILE A 420 3.46 -6.15 5.25
C ILE A 420 3.81 -7.46 4.52
N LYS A 421 4.49 -8.39 5.21
CA LYS A 421 4.87 -9.68 4.62
C LYS A 421 3.70 -10.63 4.38
N LYS A 422 2.60 -10.55 5.11
CA LYS A 422 1.40 -11.38 4.88
C LYS A 422 0.75 -11.09 3.55
N ILE A 423 0.80 -9.84 3.07
CA ILE A 423 0.25 -9.49 1.76
C ILE A 423 1.23 -9.83 0.65
N LEU A 424 2.53 -9.56 0.82
CA LEU A 424 3.58 -10.03 -0.10
C LEU A 424 3.58 -11.57 -0.22
N ASN A 425 3.42 -12.27 0.91
CA ASN A 425 3.25 -13.72 0.95
C ASN A 425 1.82 -14.16 0.63
N LYS A 426 0.80 -13.30 0.55
CA LYS A 426 -0.49 -13.67 -0.07
C LYS A 426 -0.38 -13.63 -1.58
N LEU A 427 0.39 -12.68 -2.11
CA LEU A 427 0.75 -12.62 -3.53
C LEU A 427 1.64 -13.81 -3.94
N ILE A 428 2.46 -14.35 -3.01
CA ILE A 428 3.36 -15.50 -3.25
C ILE A 428 2.76 -16.86 -2.78
N ASN A 429 2.11 -16.96 -1.61
CA ASN A 429 1.56 -18.20 -1.01
C ASN A 429 0.04 -18.36 -1.19
N PHE A 430 -0.52 -17.97 -2.35
CA PHE A 430 -1.91 -18.32 -2.69
C PHE A 430 -2.12 -19.86 -2.84
N GLU A 431 -1.04 -20.66 -2.75
CA GLU A 431 -1.01 -22.14 -2.64
C GLU A 431 -1.99 -22.74 -1.60
N TYR A 432 -2.39 -21.99 -0.56
CA TYR A 432 -3.23 -22.55 0.53
C TYR A 432 -4.73 -22.21 0.43
N ASN A 433 -5.13 -21.15 -0.26
CA ASN A 433 -6.55 -20.72 -0.27
C ASN A 433 -7.40 -21.38 -1.37
N TYR A 434 -6.80 -22.01 -2.38
CA TYR A 434 -7.56 -22.85 -3.32
C TYR A 434 -7.60 -24.33 -2.94
N LYS A 435 -6.82 -24.76 -1.92
CA LYS A 435 -6.95 -26.11 -1.32
C LYS A 435 -8.28 -26.35 -0.60
N CYS A 436 -9.20 -25.37 -0.56
CA CYS A 436 -10.51 -25.53 0.05
C CYS A 436 -11.67 -25.01 -0.84
N ASN A 437 -11.74 -25.46 -2.09
CA ASN A 437 -13.04 -25.62 -2.78
C ASN A 437 -13.61 -27.05 -2.62
N LYS A 438 -13.22 -27.73 -1.54
CA LYS A 438 -13.90 -28.94 -1.06
C LYS A 438 -15.40 -28.69 -0.92
N LYS A 439 -15.84 -27.52 -0.45
CA LYS A 439 -17.26 -27.20 -0.26
C LYS A 439 -18.13 -27.28 -1.53
N SER A 440 -17.66 -26.79 -2.69
CA SER A 440 -18.42 -26.85 -3.96
C SER A 440 -18.49 -28.29 -4.49
N LEU A 441 -17.37 -29.01 -4.43
CA LEU A 441 -17.31 -30.42 -4.80
C LEU A 441 -18.11 -31.32 -3.82
N GLU A 442 -18.14 -30.97 -2.53
CA GLU A 442 -18.95 -31.60 -1.47
C GLU A 442 -20.44 -31.36 -1.68
N SER A 443 -20.86 -30.12 -1.96
CA SER A 443 -22.26 -29.80 -2.23
C SER A 443 -22.80 -30.50 -3.48
N ARG A 444 -21.93 -30.86 -4.42
CA ARG A 444 -22.26 -31.64 -5.62
C ARG A 444 -22.10 -33.16 -5.45
N GLY A 445 -21.65 -33.64 -4.28
CA GLY A 445 -21.43 -35.07 -4.01
C GLY A 445 -20.29 -35.72 -4.82
N LEU A 446 -19.40 -34.91 -5.41
CA LEU A 446 -18.37 -35.34 -6.37
C LEU A 446 -17.09 -35.89 -5.70
N ILE A 447 -16.95 -35.80 -4.38
CA ILE A 447 -15.72 -36.27 -3.67
C ILE A 447 -15.51 -37.79 -3.77
N MET A 448 -16.56 -38.58 -4.00
CA MET A 448 -16.47 -40.05 -4.05
C MET A 448 -16.47 -40.62 -5.49
N LYS A 449 -16.46 -39.79 -6.54
CA LYS A 449 -16.48 -40.24 -7.95
C LYS A 449 -15.54 -39.39 -8.81
N LYS A 450 -14.92 -39.99 -9.84
CA LYS A 450 -14.13 -39.23 -10.83
C LYS A 450 -15.02 -38.21 -11.55
N ILE A 451 -14.52 -36.98 -11.64
CA ILE A 451 -15.18 -35.87 -12.35
C ILE A 451 -14.96 -36.07 -13.86
N LYS A 452 -16.04 -36.10 -14.63
CA LYS A 452 -16.03 -36.28 -16.09
C LYS A 452 -15.82 -34.93 -16.78
N VAL A 453 -14.61 -34.69 -17.26
CA VAL A 453 -14.22 -33.44 -17.92
C VAL A 453 -14.31 -33.62 -19.43
N GLY A 454 -15.25 -32.91 -20.07
CA GLY A 454 -15.31 -32.82 -21.53
C GLY A 454 -14.20 -31.91 -22.04
N LEU A 455 -13.11 -32.48 -22.55
CA LEU A 455 -11.99 -31.71 -23.10
C LEU A 455 -12.29 -31.40 -24.56
N MET A 456 -12.69 -30.17 -24.85
CA MET A 456 -13.15 -29.75 -26.17
C MET A 456 -12.04 -29.03 -26.94
N PHE A 457 -11.69 -29.51 -28.13
CA PHE A 457 -10.54 -29.04 -28.89
C PHE A 457 -10.77 -29.10 -30.41
N GLY A 458 -9.86 -28.53 -31.20
CA GLY A 458 -9.97 -28.34 -32.64
C GLY A 458 -10.69 -27.04 -33.00
N GLY A 459 -11.69 -27.12 -33.87
CA GLY A 459 -12.54 -26.01 -34.26
C GLY A 459 -12.38 -25.58 -35.72
N ARG A 460 -13.34 -24.78 -36.19
CA ARG A 460 -13.31 -24.12 -37.49
C ARG A 460 -12.54 -22.79 -37.39
N SER A 461 -11.25 -22.90 -37.13
CA SER A 461 -10.34 -21.76 -36.89
C SER A 461 -8.98 -22.01 -37.55
N GLY A 462 -8.27 -20.93 -37.89
CA GLY A 462 -6.87 -20.97 -38.34
C GLY A 462 -5.90 -21.50 -37.28
N GLU A 463 -6.35 -21.60 -36.03
CA GLU A 463 -5.57 -22.04 -34.88
C GLU A 463 -5.89 -23.48 -34.45
N HIS A 464 -6.56 -24.25 -35.33
CA HIS A 464 -6.95 -25.64 -35.09
C HIS A 464 -5.79 -26.50 -34.57
N GLU A 465 -4.61 -26.43 -35.18
CA GLU A 465 -3.45 -27.25 -34.80
C GLU A 465 -2.87 -26.85 -33.43
N VAL A 466 -2.96 -25.56 -33.07
CA VAL A 466 -2.54 -25.07 -31.75
C VAL A 466 -3.48 -25.62 -30.68
N SER A 467 -4.79 -25.66 -30.96
CA SER A 467 -5.80 -26.25 -30.08
C SER A 467 -5.53 -27.74 -29.83
N LEU A 468 -5.18 -28.52 -30.86
CA LEU A 468 -4.82 -29.93 -30.69
C LEU A 468 -3.62 -30.10 -29.74
N LYS A 469 -2.56 -29.29 -29.93
CA LYS A 469 -1.36 -29.34 -29.08
C LYS A 469 -1.63 -28.92 -27.64
N SER A 470 -2.40 -27.86 -27.42
CA SER A 470 -2.82 -27.41 -26.08
C SER A 470 -3.64 -28.49 -25.37
N ALA A 471 -4.61 -29.10 -26.06
CA ALA A 471 -5.45 -30.15 -25.51
C ALA A 471 -4.66 -31.41 -25.16
N ALA A 472 -3.71 -31.81 -26.01
CA ALA A 472 -2.84 -32.95 -25.74
C ALA A 472 -1.93 -32.72 -24.53
N SER A 473 -1.42 -31.49 -24.37
CA SER A 473 -0.64 -31.06 -23.20
C SER A 473 -1.47 -31.18 -21.92
N ILE A 474 -2.68 -30.59 -21.91
CA ILE A 474 -3.62 -30.64 -20.78
C ILE A 474 -3.99 -32.08 -20.42
N ALA A 475 -4.34 -32.91 -21.41
CA ALA A 475 -4.75 -34.30 -21.20
C ALA A 475 -3.65 -35.16 -20.56
N LYS A 476 -2.37 -34.85 -20.83
CA LYS A 476 -1.21 -35.55 -20.24
C LYS A 476 -0.99 -35.17 -18.76
N THR A 477 -1.40 -33.96 -18.34
CA THR A 477 -1.13 -33.44 -16.98
C THR A 477 -2.24 -33.72 -15.97
N PHE A 478 -3.46 -34.05 -16.40
CA PHE A 478 -4.57 -34.31 -15.48
C PHE A 478 -4.32 -35.48 -14.52
N ASN A 479 -4.72 -35.30 -13.26
CA ASN A 479 -4.72 -36.36 -12.27
C ASN A 479 -5.81 -37.40 -12.60
N LYS A 480 -5.38 -38.56 -13.11
CA LYS A 480 -6.26 -39.66 -13.55
C LYS A 480 -7.05 -40.29 -12.41
N ASP A 481 -6.67 -40.10 -11.16
CA ASP A 481 -7.42 -40.62 -10.00
C ASP A 481 -8.62 -39.74 -9.67
N LYS A 482 -8.54 -38.44 -9.99
CA LYS A 482 -9.62 -37.45 -9.75
C LYS A 482 -10.51 -37.21 -10.97
N TYR A 483 -9.94 -37.26 -12.18
CA TYR A 483 -10.63 -36.85 -13.41
C TYR A 483 -10.70 -37.98 -14.43
N GLU A 484 -11.86 -38.09 -15.09
CA GLU A 484 -12.07 -38.87 -16.30
C GLU A 484 -12.17 -37.89 -17.48
N ILE A 485 -11.16 -37.86 -18.33
CA ILE A 485 -11.12 -36.97 -19.49
C ILE A 485 -11.90 -37.61 -20.65
N ILE A 486 -12.84 -36.86 -21.21
CA ILE A 486 -13.64 -37.24 -22.38
C ILE A 486 -13.24 -36.29 -23.52
N PRO A 487 -12.35 -36.71 -24.42
CA PRO A 487 -11.91 -35.86 -25.52
C PRO A 487 -13.04 -35.68 -26.55
N ILE A 488 -13.35 -34.42 -26.88
CA ILE A 488 -14.38 -34.01 -27.84
C ILE A 488 -13.71 -33.16 -28.91
N GLY A 489 -13.49 -33.73 -30.08
CA GLY A 489 -12.79 -33.07 -31.18
C GLY A 489 -13.75 -32.41 -32.15
N ILE A 490 -13.51 -31.16 -32.49
CA ILE A 490 -14.27 -30.39 -33.49
C ILE A 490 -13.44 -30.32 -34.77
N ALA A 491 -13.92 -30.92 -35.85
CA ALA A 491 -13.22 -30.92 -37.14
C ALA A 491 -13.26 -29.56 -37.84
N LYS A 492 -12.43 -29.39 -38.87
CA LYS A 492 -12.35 -28.13 -39.65
C LYS A 492 -13.66 -27.79 -40.38
N ASP A 493 -14.53 -28.77 -40.62
CA ASP A 493 -15.89 -28.57 -41.14
C ASP A 493 -16.93 -28.23 -40.06
N GLY A 494 -16.51 -28.18 -38.79
CA GLY A 494 -17.34 -27.85 -37.63
C GLY A 494 -18.08 -29.03 -37.01
N LYS A 495 -17.94 -30.26 -37.53
CA LYS A 495 -18.57 -31.46 -36.92
C LYS A 495 -17.80 -31.94 -35.70
N TRP A 496 -18.53 -32.41 -34.68
CA TRP A 496 -17.95 -32.84 -33.40
C TRP A 496 -17.93 -34.36 -33.30
N TYR A 497 -16.86 -34.90 -32.72
CA TYR A 497 -16.63 -36.34 -32.64
C TYR A 497 -16.22 -36.77 -31.24
N ALA A 498 -16.83 -37.84 -30.73
CA ALA A 498 -16.47 -38.50 -29.48
C ALA A 498 -17.06 -39.93 -29.42
N PRO A 499 -16.47 -40.88 -28.68
CA PRO A 499 -15.23 -40.74 -27.90
C PRO A 499 -13.99 -40.75 -28.82
N ILE A 500 -12.96 -39.99 -28.43
CA ILE A 500 -11.63 -40.00 -29.05
C ILE A 500 -10.64 -40.47 -27.99
N ASP A 501 -9.70 -41.34 -28.36
CA ASP A 501 -8.61 -41.74 -27.46
C ASP A 501 -7.68 -40.55 -27.19
N ILE A 502 -7.18 -40.40 -25.97
CA ILE A 502 -6.25 -39.32 -25.59
C ILE A 502 -5.00 -39.31 -26.48
N SER A 503 -4.50 -40.49 -26.89
CA SER A 503 -3.36 -40.61 -27.81
C SER A 503 -3.65 -40.07 -29.23
N GLY A 504 -4.94 -39.96 -29.59
CA GLY A 504 -5.41 -39.48 -30.88
C GLY A 504 -5.63 -37.98 -30.97
N ILE A 505 -5.46 -37.20 -29.89
CA ILE A 505 -5.76 -35.74 -29.87
C ILE A 505 -4.89 -34.97 -30.88
N GLU A 506 -3.56 -35.18 -30.89
CA GLU A 506 -2.66 -34.46 -31.81
C GLU A 506 -2.85 -34.88 -33.28
N ASN A 507 -3.30 -36.12 -33.52
CA ASN A 507 -3.53 -36.68 -34.85
C ASN A 507 -5.02 -36.78 -35.19
N PHE A 508 -5.85 -35.90 -34.62
CA PHE A 508 -7.31 -35.99 -34.60
C PHE A 508 -7.95 -36.31 -35.96
N SER A 509 -7.42 -35.74 -37.06
CA SER A 509 -7.90 -35.99 -38.42
C SER A 509 -7.93 -37.48 -38.83
N GLN A 510 -7.03 -38.30 -38.29
CA GLN A 510 -6.96 -39.74 -38.57
C GLN A 510 -7.95 -40.57 -37.75
N PHE A 511 -8.51 -39.99 -36.68
CA PHE A 511 -9.44 -40.63 -35.74
C PHE A 511 -10.91 -40.21 -35.97
N ILE A 512 -11.18 -39.47 -37.04
CA ILE A 512 -12.54 -39.10 -37.42
C ILE A 512 -13.27 -40.35 -37.92
N ASN A 513 -14.23 -40.82 -37.13
CA ASN A 513 -15.20 -41.83 -37.51
C ASN A 513 -16.60 -41.19 -37.59
N THR A 514 -17.23 -41.26 -38.77
CA THR A 514 -18.56 -40.68 -39.00
C THR A 514 -19.65 -41.26 -38.11
N GLU A 515 -19.46 -42.49 -37.61
CA GLU A 515 -20.37 -43.15 -36.66
C GLU A 515 -20.32 -42.52 -35.25
N ASN A 516 -19.27 -41.75 -34.94
CA ASN A 516 -19.01 -41.15 -33.62
C ASN A 516 -19.32 -39.65 -33.59
N GLN A 517 -20.19 -39.17 -34.48
CA GLN A 517 -20.58 -37.75 -34.49
C GLN A 517 -21.48 -37.45 -33.28
N VAL A 518 -21.13 -36.41 -32.52
CA VAL A 518 -21.81 -36.07 -31.26
C VAL A 518 -22.30 -34.63 -31.20
N THR A 519 -23.19 -34.33 -30.25
CA THR A 519 -23.64 -32.98 -29.92
C THR A 519 -23.95 -32.83 -28.43
N ILE A 520 -23.98 -31.59 -27.95
CA ILE A 520 -24.60 -31.20 -26.68
C ILE A 520 -25.92 -30.52 -27.01
N LEU A 521 -27.00 -30.94 -26.34
CA LEU A 521 -28.31 -30.28 -26.48
C LEU A 521 -28.44 -29.15 -25.44
N PRO A 522 -29.09 -28.02 -25.77
CA PRO A 522 -29.31 -26.89 -24.85
C PRO A 522 -30.44 -27.18 -23.85
N TYR A 523 -30.38 -28.36 -23.21
CA TYR A 523 -31.34 -28.79 -22.20
C TYR A 523 -30.69 -28.65 -20.82
N PRO A 524 -31.19 -27.75 -19.96
CA PRO A 524 -30.56 -27.47 -18.68
C PRO A 524 -30.55 -28.72 -17.81
N ASN A 525 -29.40 -28.98 -17.16
CA ASN A 525 -29.19 -30.05 -16.17
C ASN A 525 -29.24 -31.49 -16.72
N GLU A 526 -29.31 -31.70 -18.03
CA GLU A 526 -29.16 -33.03 -18.61
C GLU A 526 -27.68 -33.45 -18.70
N ASN A 527 -26.82 -32.49 -19.06
CA ASN A 527 -25.36 -32.64 -19.15
C ASN A 527 -24.90 -33.82 -20.03
N LYS A 528 -25.65 -34.16 -21.09
CA LYS A 528 -25.39 -35.32 -21.96
C LYS A 528 -24.64 -34.91 -23.22
N LEU A 529 -23.62 -35.69 -23.55
CA LEU A 529 -23.03 -35.78 -24.88
C LEU A 529 -23.74 -36.91 -25.63
N ILE A 530 -24.38 -36.60 -26.76
CA ILE A 530 -25.30 -37.51 -27.45
C ILE A 530 -24.76 -37.81 -28.86
N ASN A 531 -24.84 -39.07 -29.29
CA ASN A 531 -24.55 -39.46 -30.66
C ASN A 531 -25.69 -39.02 -31.59
N ILE A 532 -25.36 -38.33 -32.69
CA ILE A 532 -26.36 -37.75 -33.60
C ILE A 532 -27.10 -38.82 -34.41
N LYS A 533 -26.46 -39.98 -34.66
CA LYS A 533 -27.03 -41.03 -35.51
C LYS A 533 -28.16 -41.79 -34.83
N ASP A 534 -28.01 -42.12 -33.56
CA ASP A 534 -28.93 -43.02 -32.83
C ASP A 534 -29.49 -42.41 -31.53
N ASN A 535 -29.16 -41.15 -31.22
CA ASN A 535 -29.55 -40.44 -30.00
C ASN A 535 -29.10 -41.11 -28.69
N THR A 536 -28.10 -42.00 -28.74
CA THR A 536 -27.54 -42.63 -27.54
C THR A 536 -26.66 -41.66 -26.76
N VAL A 537 -26.67 -41.79 -25.43
CA VAL A 537 -25.81 -40.99 -24.55
C VAL A 537 -24.40 -41.58 -24.58
N VAL A 538 -23.46 -40.86 -25.18
CA VAL A 538 -22.04 -41.22 -25.22
C VAL A 538 -21.40 -41.02 -23.84
N SER A 539 -21.67 -39.90 -23.19
CA SER A 539 -21.25 -39.65 -21.82
C SER A 539 -22.07 -38.55 -21.14
N LYS A 540 -21.97 -38.46 -19.82
CA LYS A 540 -22.42 -37.29 -19.05
C LYS A 540 -21.20 -36.45 -18.66
N LEU A 541 -21.28 -35.15 -18.87
CA LEU A 541 -20.18 -34.21 -18.61
C LEU A 541 -20.45 -33.46 -17.30
N ASP A 542 -19.52 -33.51 -16.34
CA ASP A 542 -19.64 -32.74 -15.12
C ASP A 542 -19.17 -31.29 -15.34
N ILE A 543 -18.17 -31.10 -16.20
CA ILE A 543 -17.63 -29.81 -16.62
C ILE A 543 -17.03 -29.92 -18.02
N VAL A 544 -17.04 -28.84 -18.79
CA VAL A 544 -16.33 -28.73 -20.08
C VAL A 544 -15.09 -27.87 -19.92
N PHE A 545 -13.96 -28.35 -20.46
CA PHE A 545 -12.73 -27.57 -20.56
C PHE A 545 -12.56 -27.20 -22.04
N PRO A 546 -12.98 -26.00 -22.46
CA PRO A 546 -12.75 -25.53 -23.82
C PRO A 546 -11.27 -25.19 -23.99
N VAL A 547 -10.66 -25.79 -25.00
CA VAL A 547 -9.28 -25.52 -25.45
C VAL A 547 -9.35 -25.12 -26.92
N LEU A 548 -10.30 -24.27 -27.27
CA LEU A 548 -10.59 -23.83 -28.63
C LEU A 548 -9.93 -22.46 -28.84
N HIS A 549 -9.14 -22.32 -29.90
CA HIS A 549 -8.44 -21.08 -30.21
C HIS A 549 -9.04 -20.38 -31.43
N GLY A 550 -9.22 -19.06 -31.35
CA GLY A 550 -9.81 -18.22 -32.38
C GLY A 550 -11.34 -18.32 -32.49
N THR A 551 -11.86 -18.01 -33.68
CA THR A 551 -13.31 -17.89 -33.94
C THR A 551 -14.08 -19.18 -33.63
N PHE A 552 -15.32 -19.04 -33.16
CA PHE A 552 -16.22 -20.08 -32.66
C PHE A 552 -15.75 -20.78 -31.38
N GLY A 553 -14.62 -20.37 -30.80
CA GLY A 553 -14.07 -20.89 -29.55
C GLY A 553 -13.90 -19.81 -28.48
N GLU A 554 -13.10 -18.78 -28.77
CA GLU A 554 -12.76 -17.70 -27.84
C GLU A 554 -13.80 -16.56 -27.84
N ASP A 555 -14.69 -16.54 -28.82
CA ASP A 555 -15.63 -15.45 -29.10
C ASP A 555 -16.96 -15.52 -28.32
N GLY A 556 -17.10 -16.45 -27.37
CA GLY A 556 -18.31 -16.63 -26.57
C GLY A 556 -19.35 -17.58 -27.18
N THR A 557 -19.16 -18.05 -28.42
CA THR A 557 -20.16 -18.91 -29.10
C THR A 557 -20.35 -20.23 -28.37
N ILE A 558 -19.26 -20.92 -28.02
CA ILE A 558 -19.34 -22.21 -27.34
C ILE A 558 -19.80 -22.04 -25.88
N GLN A 559 -19.37 -20.96 -25.22
CA GLN A 559 -19.76 -20.60 -23.87
C GLN A 559 -21.26 -20.39 -23.79
N GLY A 560 -21.87 -19.72 -24.78
CA GLY A 560 -23.31 -19.54 -24.88
C GLY A 560 -24.08 -20.85 -24.98
N LEU A 561 -23.60 -21.82 -25.77
CA LEU A 561 -24.20 -23.15 -25.83
C LEU A 561 -24.13 -23.86 -24.47
N LEU A 562 -22.98 -23.79 -23.80
CA LEU A 562 -22.79 -24.41 -22.49
C LEU A 562 -23.64 -23.73 -21.41
N ASP A 563 -23.83 -22.41 -21.51
CA ASP A 563 -24.72 -21.65 -20.64
C ASP A 563 -26.18 -22.06 -20.81
N LEU A 564 -26.65 -22.26 -22.05
CA LEU A 564 -28.00 -22.77 -22.35
C LEU A 564 -28.20 -24.19 -21.83
N ALA A 565 -27.20 -25.07 -21.98
CA ALA A 565 -27.23 -26.43 -21.46
C ALA A 565 -27.03 -26.51 -19.93
N ASN A 566 -26.73 -25.38 -19.27
CA ASN A 566 -26.34 -25.27 -17.88
C ASN A 566 -25.19 -26.22 -17.47
N ILE A 567 -24.21 -26.40 -18.35
CA ILE A 567 -23.03 -27.22 -18.10
C ILE A 567 -21.92 -26.30 -17.58
N PRO A 568 -21.30 -26.57 -16.41
CA PRO A 568 -20.13 -25.82 -15.96
C PRO A 568 -19.01 -25.86 -17.01
N TYR A 569 -18.23 -24.78 -17.13
CA TYR A 569 -17.06 -24.78 -17.99
C TYR A 569 -15.91 -23.92 -17.46
N VAL A 570 -14.70 -24.24 -17.91
CA VAL A 570 -13.50 -23.48 -17.59
C VAL A 570 -13.41 -22.26 -18.51
N GLY A 571 -13.30 -21.06 -17.91
CA GLY A 571 -13.05 -19.81 -18.62
C GLY A 571 -14.13 -18.75 -18.45
N SER A 572 -14.01 -17.68 -19.23
CA SER A 572 -14.86 -16.50 -19.15
C SER A 572 -16.25 -16.77 -19.72
N GLY A 573 -17.25 -16.03 -19.24
CA GLY A 573 -18.62 -16.08 -19.78
C GLY A 573 -18.73 -15.55 -21.21
N VAL A 574 -19.95 -15.51 -21.76
CA VAL A 574 -20.22 -14.97 -23.11
C VAL A 574 -19.71 -13.54 -23.26
N LEU A 575 -19.97 -12.66 -22.29
CA LEU A 575 -19.55 -11.25 -22.36
C LEU A 575 -18.02 -11.13 -22.40
N GLY A 576 -17.32 -11.66 -21.39
CA GLY A 576 -15.86 -11.57 -21.35
C GLY A 576 -15.18 -12.23 -22.54
N SER A 577 -15.70 -13.36 -23.02
CA SER A 577 -15.18 -14.03 -24.21
C SER A 577 -15.37 -13.19 -25.48
N SER A 578 -16.59 -12.73 -25.75
CA SER A 578 -16.89 -11.94 -26.96
C SER A 578 -16.20 -10.57 -26.98
N VAL A 579 -16.13 -9.89 -25.83
CA VAL A 579 -15.45 -8.59 -25.73
C VAL A 579 -13.94 -8.76 -25.79
N GLY A 580 -13.36 -9.75 -25.11
CA GLY A 580 -11.93 -10.02 -25.18
C GLY A 580 -11.45 -10.37 -26.61
N MET A 581 -12.34 -10.93 -27.44
CA MET A 581 -12.05 -11.22 -28.84
C MET A 581 -12.12 -9.99 -29.75
N ASP A 582 -13.09 -9.07 -29.55
CA ASP A 582 -13.21 -7.84 -30.34
C ASP A 582 -12.31 -6.74 -29.77
N LYS A 583 -11.14 -6.54 -30.40
CA LYS A 583 -10.13 -5.57 -29.94
C LYS A 583 -10.68 -4.16 -29.76
N ILE A 584 -11.64 -3.71 -30.55
CA ILE A 584 -12.19 -2.36 -30.42
C ILE A 584 -13.12 -2.29 -29.21
N ALA A 585 -14.02 -3.27 -29.05
CA ALA A 585 -14.93 -3.30 -27.90
C ALA A 585 -14.16 -3.42 -26.57
N MET A 586 -13.13 -4.28 -26.54
CA MET A 586 -12.21 -4.40 -25.41
C MET A 586 -11.59 -3.05 -25.03
N LYS A 587 -11.02 -2.33 -26.00
CA LYS A 587 -10.36 -1.06 -25.73
C LYS A 587 -11.33 0.05 -25.33
N ASP A 588 -12.53 0.05 -25.89
CA ASP A 588 -13.59 0.99 -25.51
C ASP A 588 -13.97 0.81 -24.02
N ILE A 589 -14.11 -0.43 -23.56
CA ILE A 589 -14.38 -0.71 -22.14
C ILE A 589 -13.18 -0.32 -21.27
N PHE A 590 -11.95 -0.66 -21.69
CA PHE A 590 -10.74 -0.25 -20.96
C PHE A 590 -10.64 1.27 -20.79
N ALA A 591 -11.01 2.04 -21.82
CA ALA A 591 -11.03 3.50 -21.74
C ALA A 591 -12.05 4.01 -20.71
N GLN A 592 -13.23 3.39 -20.60
CA GLN A 592 -14.23 3.74 -19.58
C GLN A 592 -13.79 3.40 -18.14
N HIS A 593 -12.79 2.54 -17.99
CA HIS A 593 -12.21 2.14 -16.70
C HIS A 593 -10.87 2.84 -16.40
N ASP A 594 -10.55 3.92 -17.12
CA ASP A 594 -9.30 4.68 -16.99
C ASP A 594 -8.05 3.78 -17.07
N LEU A 595 -8.08 2.79 -17.96
CA LEU A 595 -6.93 1.94 -18.26
C LEU A 595 -6.16 2.55 -19.43
N SER A 596 -4.89 2.88 -19.20
CA SER A 596 -4.02 3.50 -20.21
C SER A 596 -3.76 2.56 -21.38
N GLN A 597 -3.93 3.06 -22.59
CA GLN A 597 -3.80 2.31 -23.84
C GLN A 597 -3.15 3.18 -24.92
N VAL A 598 -2.58 2.55 -25.95
CA VAL A 598 -2.17 3.27 -27.16
C VAL A 598 -3.38 3.87 -27.86
N LYS A 599 -3.22 5.01 -28.54
CA LYS A 599 -4.32 5.57 -29.32
C LYS A 599 -4.70 4.61 -30.44
N TYR A 600 -5.99 4.53 -30.71
CA TYR A 600 -6.54 3.67 -31.74
C TYR A 600 -7.75 4.29 -32.41
N ILE A 601 -8.05 3.82 -33.61
CA ILE A 601 -9.29 4.10 -34.34
C ILE A 601 -9.82 2.80 -34.94
N GLY A 602 -11.14 2.62 -34.86
CA GLY A 602 -11.84 1.50 -35.47
C GLY A 602 -12.56 1.93 -36.74
N VAL A 603 -12.47 1.14 -37.80
CA VAL A 603 -13.13 1.39 -39.08
C VAL A 603 -13.81 0.13 -39.62
N LEU A 604 -14.86 0.29 -40.40
CA LEU A 604 -15.54 -0.79 -41.09
C LEU A 604 -15.02 -0.94 -42.52
N ARG A 605 -14.97 -2.20 -42.99
CA ARG A 605 -14.66 -2.53 -44.39
C ARG A 605 -15.56 -1.78 -45.37
N SER A 606 -16.84 -1.62 -45.04
CA SER A 606 -17.80 -0.89 -45.87
C SER A 606 -17.51 0.61 -45.97
N GLU A 607 -16.78 1.19 -45.01
CA GLU A 607 -16.32 2.58 -45.05
C GLU A 607 -15.10 2.70 -45.94
N ILE A 608 -14.16 1.75 -45.83
CA ILE A 608 -12.98 1.64 -46.69
C ILE A 608 -13.40 1.44 -48.16
N GLU A 609 -14.35 0.54 -48.43
CA GLU A 609 -14.87 0.27 -49.79
C GLU A 609 -15.62 1.46 -50.38
N ARG A 610 -16.23 2.31 -49.53
CA ARG A 610 -16.97 3.49 -49.96
C ARG A 610 -16.03 4.65 -50.32
N ASP A 611 -15.09 4.96 -49.44
CA ASP A 611 -14.16 6.08 -49.62
C ASP A 611 -12.90 5.90 -48.75
N ILE A 612 -11.94 5.13 -49.29
CA ILE A 612 -10.67 4.84 -48.60
C ILE A 612 -9.83 6.10 -48.34
N GLU A 613 -9.91 7.12 -49.20
CA GLU A 613 -9.13 8.35 -49.04
C GLU A 613 -9.66 9.18 -47.88
N LYS A 614 -11.00 9.25 -47.72
CA LYS A 614 -11.62 9.86 -46.54
C LYS A 614 -11.21 9.15 -45.25
N VAL A 615 -11.28 7.81 -45.21
CA VAL A 615 -10.88 7.01 -44.05
C VAL A 615 -9.41 7.25 -43.68
N ILE A 616 -8.51 7.29 -44.68
CA ILE A 616 -7.10 7.62 -44.47
C ILE A 616 -6.93 9.03 -43.90
N GLY A 617 -7.72 10.01 -44.36
CA GLY A 617 -7.74 11.36 -43.80
C GLY A 617 -8.08 11.36 -42.31
N GLU A 618 -9.19 10.71 -41.93
CA GLU A 618 -9.64 10.62 -40.54
C GLU A 618 -8.62 9.91 -39.63
N ILE A 619 -7.96 8.85 -40.13
CA ILE A 619 -6.89 8.16 -39.39
C ILE A 619 -5.71 9.12 -39.11
N ARG A 620 -5.31 9.92 -40.10
CA ARG A 620 -4.15 10.82 -40.00
C ARG A 620 -4.41 12.06 -39.14
N ASP A 621 -5.66 12.45 -38.99
CA ASP A 621 -6.03 13.56 -38.10
C ASP A 621 -5.90 13.17 -36.61
N TYR A 622 -5.88 11.86 -36.30
CA TYR A 622 -5.90 11.35 -34.93
C TYR A 622 -4.67 10.52 -34.51
N LEU A 623 -4.04 9.80 -35.46
CA LEU A 623 -2.93 8.87 -35.18
C LEU A 623 -1.63 9.25 -35.92
N GLU A 624 -0.50 9.00 -35.28
CA GLU A 624 0.84 9.20 -35.83
C GLU A 624 1.51 7.89 -36.30
N PHE A 625 2.34 7.97 -37.35
CA PHE A 625 3.11 6.83 -37.85
C PHE A 625 4.29 6.48 -36.92
N PRO A 626 4.67 5.19 -36.79
CA PRO A 626 4.14 4.02 -37.52
C PRO A 626 2.79 3.54 -36.97
N LEU A 627 1.95 2.95 -37.83
CA LEU A 627 0.62 2.45 -37.47
C LEU A 627 0.57 0.93 -37.59
N PHE A 628 -0.12 0.27 -36.65
CA PHE A 628 -0.45 -1.15 -36.73
C PHE A 628 -1.90 -1.33 -37.14
N VAL A 629 -2.13 -1.99 -38.28
CA VAL A 629 -3.46 -2.31 -38.80
C VAL A 629 -3.76 -3.77 -38.52
N LYS A 630 -4.87 -4.06 -37.85
CA LYS A 630 -5.24 -5.42 -37.40
C LYS A 630 -6.72 -5.71 -37.66
N PRO A 631 -7.09 -6.96 -38.01
CA PRO A 631 -8.47 -7.42 -37.93
C PRO A 631 -8.94 -7.41 -36.46
N ALA A 632 -10.15 -6.92 -36.19
CA ALA A 632 -10.61 -6.76 -34.81
C ALA A 632 -10.82 -8.10 -34.09
N ASN A 633 -11.36 -9.11 -34.77
CA ASN A 633 -11.83 -10.39 -34.20
C ASN A 633 -10.96 -11.61 -34.57
N LEU A 634 -9.66 -11.44 -34.81
CA LEU A 634 -8.76 -12.57 -35.07
C LEU A 634 -7.54 -12.56 -34.14
N GLY A 635 -7.14 -13.76 -33.74
CA GLY A 635 -5.90 -14.01 -33.00
C GLY A 635 -4.67 -14.20 -33.90
N SER A 636 -3.49 -14.19 -33.27
CA SER A 636 -2.24 -14.73 -33.82
C SER A 636 -1.65 -14.07 -35.09
N SER A 637 -1.56 -12.73 -35.11
CA SER A 637 -0.82 -11.97 -36.13
C SER A 637 -1.28 -12.15 -37.59
N VAL A 638 -2.39 -12.85 -37.83
CA VAL A 638 -2.96 -13.05 -39.17
C VAL A 638 -3.65 -11.75 -39.62
N GLY A 639 -3.23 -11.22 -40.77
CA GLY A 639 -3.75 -9.96 -41.31
C GLY A 639 -3.24 -8.71 -40.57
N ILE A 640 -2.25 -8.84 -39.67
CA ILE A 640 -1.61 -7.69 -39.01
C ILE A 640 -0.51 -7.13 -39.91
N SER A 641 -0.54 -5.81 -40.15
CA SER A 641 0.47 -5.10 -40.92
C SER A 641 0.94 -3.86 -40.18
N LYS A 642 2.23 -3.54 -40.31
CA LYS A 642 2.82 -2.27 -39.84
C LYS A 642 2.99 -1.35 -41.04
N ALA A 643 2.38 -0.17 -40.97
CA ALA A 643 2.46 0.86 -41.99
C ALA A 643 3.31 2.03 -41.49
N ASN A 644 4.28 2.46 -42.28
CA ASN A 644 5.11 3.63 -42.00
C ASN A 644 4.78 4.82 -42.93
N SER A 645 3.88 4.59 -43.90
CA SER A 645 3.49 5.58 -44.90
C SER A 645 2.00 5.44 -45.25
N VAL A 646 1.44 6.47 -45.89
CA VAL A 646 0.04 6.48 -46.33
C VAL A 646 -0.25 5.38 -47.36
N LEU A 647 0.71 5.08 -48.25
CA LEU A 647 0.58 3.99 -49.22
C LEU A 647 0.51 2.63 -48.51
N GLU A 648 1.43 2.38 -47.56
CA GLU A 648 1.41 1.16 -46.75
C GLU A 648 0.15 1.04 -45.90
N LEU A 649 -0.37 2.15 -45.37
CA LEU A 649 -1.63 2.17 -44.61
C LEU A 649 -2.80 1.72 -45.50
N LYS A 650 -2.87 2.24 -46.73
CA LYS A 650 -3.90 1.86 -47.71
C LYS A 650 -3.87 0.37 -48.02
N GLU A 651 -2.69 -0.19 -48.30
CA GLU A 651 -2.52 -1.61 -48.56
C GLU A 651 -2.88 -2.46 -47.34
N SER A 652 -2.44 -2.04 -46.15
CA SER A 652 -2.71 -2.70 -44.87
C SER A 652 -4.21 -2.75 -44.53
N LEU A 653 -4.96 -1.68 -44.81
CA LEU A 653 -6.41 -1.62 -44.62
C LEU A 653 -7.15 -2.61 -45.53
N ILE A 654 -6.74 -2.69 -46.79
CA ILE A 654 -7.31 -3.64 -47.76
C ILE A 654 -6.99 -5.08 -47.32
N GLU A 655 -5.76 -5.34 -46.86
CA GLU A 655 -5.34 -6.67 -46.40
C GLU A 655 -6.10 -7.11 -45.15
N ALA A 656 -6.12 -6.29 -44.09
CA ALA A 656 -6.90 -6.60 -42.88
C ALA A 656 -8.39 -6.76 -43.19
N GLY A 657 -8.90 -5.97 -44.15
CA GLY A 657 -10.23 -6.07 -44.71
C GLY A 657 -10.53 -7.36 -45.45
N LYS A 658 -9.58 -8.25 -45.73
CA LYS A 658 -9.90 -9.61 -46.23
C LYS A 658 -10.37 -10.51 -45.10
N TYR A 659 -9.88 -10.27 -43.89
CA TYR A 659 -9.99 -11.19 -42.76
C TYR A 659 -11.10 -10.82 -41.77
N ASP A 660 -11.44 -9.53 -41.64
CA ASP A 660 -12.56 -9.08 -40.81
C ASP A 660 -13.27 -7.88 -41.46
N ARG A 661 -14.56 -7.71 -41.14
CA ARG A 661 -15.34 -6.52 -41.52
C ARG A 661 -14.96 -5.31 -40.65
N LYS A 662 -14.44 -5.53 -39.45
CA LYS A 662 -14.07 -4.50 -38.48
C LYS A 662 -12.55 -4.51 -38.31
N ILE A 663 -11.92 -3.36 -38.47
CA ILE A 663 -10.45 -3.22 -38.51
C ILE A 663 -10.06 -2.16 -37.47
N ILE A 664 -9.01 -2.45 -36.70
CA ILE A 664 -8.43 -1.51 -35.75
C ILE A 664 -7.08 -1.04 -36.27
N ILE A 665 -6.82 0.25 -36.09
CA ILE A 665 -5.55 0.90 -36.38
C ILE A 665 -5.04 1.50 -35.08
N GLU A 666 -3.80 1.18 -34.71
CA GLU A 666 -3.17 1.60 -33.45
C GLU A 666 -1.87 2.35 -33.70
N GLU A 667 -1.56 3.37 -32.89
CA GLU A 667 -0.25 4.01 -32.88
C GLU A 667 0.83 3.01 -32.43
N GLY A 668 1.92 2.95 -33.21
CA GLY A 668 3.08 2.11 -32.92
C GLY A 668 4.11 2.85 -32.07
N LEU A 669 4.46 2.26 -30.92
CA LEU A 669 5.45 2.79 -29.98
C LEU A 669 6.69 1.90 -29.91
N ASN A 670 7.83 2.47 -29.47
CA ASN A 670 9.04 1.70 -29.16
C ASN A 670 8.93 1.09 -27.75
N VAL A 671 8.54 -0.18 -27.68
CA VAL A 671 8.09 -0.80 -26.42
C VAL A 671 8.83 -2.08 -26.06
N ARG A 672 8.74 -2.48 -24.80
CA ARG A 672 8.95 -3.85 -24.32
C ARG A 672 7.60 -4.53 -24.18
N GLU A 673 7.48 -5.76 -24.66
CA GLU A 673 6.26 -6.57 -24.55
C GLU A 673 6.30 -7.42 -23.28
N ILE A 674 5.35 -7.18 -22.39
CA ILE A 674 5.24 -7.85 -21.10
C ILE A 674 3.91 -8.59 -21.04
N GLU A 675 3.94 -9.85 -20.64
CA GLU A 675 2.73 -10.66 -20.45
C GLU A 675 2.60 -11.07 -18.97
N VAL A 676 1.38 -11.03 -18.45
CA VAL A 676 1.01 -11.61 -17.15
C VAL A 676 -0.18 -12.55 -17.30
N SER A 677 -0.22 -13.59 -16.48
CA SER A 677 -1.35 -14.53 -16.39
C SER A 677 -2.26 -14.16 -15.25
N VAL A 678 -3.57 -14.26 -15.46
CA VAL A 678 -4.60 -14.00 -14.46
C VAL A 678 -5.41 -15.27 -14.21
N LEU A 679 -5.61 -15.63 -12.93
CA LEU A 679 -6.35 -16.83 -12.50
C LEU A 679 -7.39 -16.42 -11.45
N GLY A 680 -8.67 -16.71 -11.70
CA GLY A 680 -9.76 -16.49 -10.74
C GLY A 680 -11.09 -16.07 -11.36
N ASN A 681 -12.07 -15.80 -10.50
CA ASN A 681 -13.35 -15.17 -10.86
C ASN A 681 -13.34 -13.73 -10.29
N ASP A 682 -14.17 -13.41 -9.31
CA ASP A 682 -14.29 -12.05 -8.73
C ASP A 682 -13.07 -11.60 -7.91
N ASN A 683 -12.23 -12.53 -7.49
CA ASN A 683 -11.01 -12.26 -6.72
C ASN A 683 -9.79 -12.88 -7.42
N PRO A 684 -9.38 -12.35 -8.59
CA PRO A 684 -8.31 -12.95 -9.37
C PRO A 684 -6.93 -12.65 -8.79
N ILE A 685 -6.01 -13.58 -9.02
CA ILE A 685 -4.57 -13.42 -8.80
C ILE A 685 -3.86 -13.21 -10.12
N VAL A 686 -2.73 -12.52 -10.08
CA VAL A 686 -1.90 -12.23 -11.26
C VAL A 686 -0.51 -12.78 -11.05
N SER A 687 0.05 -13.44 -12.06
CA SER A 687 1.40 -14.02 -12.03
C SER A 687 2.48 -12.94 -11.95
N LEU A 688 3.73 -13.37 -11.72
CA LEU A 688 4.89 -12.57 -12.10
C LEU A 688 4.88 -12.30 -13.61
N PRO A 689 5.36 -11.13 -14.07
CA PRO A 689 5.44 -10.78 -15.47
C PRO A 689 6.56 -11.54 -16.16
N GLY A 690 6.35 -11.88 -17.43
CA GLY A 690 7.39 -12.34 -18.34
C GLY A 690 7.52 -11.40 -19.52
N GLU A 691 8.71 -11.32 -20.08
CA GLU A 691 9.02 -10.47 -21.22
C GLU A 691 9.26 -11.31 -22.46
N VAL A 692 8.68 -10.83 -23.55
CA VAL A 692 8.66 -11.48 -24.84
C VAL A 692 9.60 -10.69 -25.75
N ILE A 693 10.79 -11.26 -26.06
CA ILE A 693 11.81 -10.59 -26.89
C ILE A 693 11.72 -11.11 -28.33
N PRO A 694 11.30 -10.27 -29.29
CA PRO A 694 11.21 -10.66 -30.69
C PRO A 694 12.59 -10.93 -31.30
N SER A 695 12.67 -11.88 -32.26
CA SER A 695 13.88 -12.20 -33.03
C SER A 695 14.06 -11.36 -34.31
N ASN A 696 12.98 -10.74 -34.81
CA ASN A 696 12.94 -9.82 -35.95
C ASN A 696 12.13 -8.56 -35.57
N GLU A 697 12.10 -7.51 -36.40
CA GLU A 697 11.42 -6.21 -36.12
C GLU A 697 9.92 -6.31 -35.76
N PHE A 698 9.25 -7.47 -35.96
CA PHE A 698 7.88 -7.73 -35.48
C PHE A 698 7.58 -9.24 -35.30
N TYR A 699 6.59 -9.54 -34.44
CA TYR A 699 6.09 -10.88 -34.07
C TYR A 699 5.12 -11.48 -35.12
N ASP A 700 5.61 -12.33 -36.03
CA ASP A 700 4.76 -13.05 -37.01
C ASP A 700 4.23 -14.42 -36.51
N TYR A 701 3.19 -14.96 -37.18
CA TYR A 701 2.58 -16.26 -36.85
C TYR A 701 3.58 -17.44 -36.93
N LYS A 702 4.55 -17.39 -37.86
CA LYS A 702 5.56 -18.44 -38.02
C LYS A 702 6.54 -18.43 -36.84
N ALA A 703 6.90 -17.27 -36.33
CA ALA A 703 7.75 -17.09 -35.15
C ALA A 703 7.07 -17.54 -33.84
N LYS A 704 5.73 -17.43 -33.72
CA LYS A 704 4.99 -17.83 -32.50
C LYS A 704 4.88 -19.35 -32.30
N TYR A 705 4.84 -20.14 -33.38
CA TYR A 705 4.49 -21.57 -33.29
C TYR A 705 5.34 -22.54 -34.12
N ILE A 706 6.19 -22.04 -35.03
CA ILE A 706 6.97 -22.85 -35.98
C ILE A 706 8.48 -22.65 -35.81
N ASP A 707 8.94 -21.41 -35.58
CA ASP A 707 10.36 -21.09 -35.35
C ASP A 707 10.66 -20.78 -33.88
N ASN A 708 11.53 -21.59 -33.26
CA ASN A 708 12.08 -21.41 -31.90
C ASN A 708 12.99 -20.15 -31.75
N SER A 709 12.70 -19.04 -32.43
CA SER A 709 13.63 -17.91 -32.55
C SER A 709 13.42 -16.80 -31.51
N SER A 710 12.23 -16.65 -30.92
CA SER A 710 11.99 -15.64 -29.89
C SER A 710 12.48 -16.05 -28.49
N THR A 711 13.07 -15.12 -27.74
CA THR A 711 13.56 -15.38 -26.37
C THR A 711 12.51 -14.95 -25.34
N LEU A 712 12.18 -15.85 -24.42
CA LEU A 712 11.27 -15.56 -23.30
C LEU A 712 12.07 -15.34 -22.02
N ASN A 713 11.96 -14.14 -21.43
CA ASN A 713 12.52 -13.82 -20.13
C ASN A 713 11.44 -13.96 -19.07
N ILE A 714 11.48 -15.06 -18.30
CA ILE A 714 10.51 -15.36 -17.26
C ILE A 714 11.26 -15.62 -15.94
N PRO A 715 11.14 -14.76 -14.90
CA PRO A 715 10.40 -13.49 -14.90
C PRO A 715 11.10 -12.38 -15.71
N ALA A 716 10.32 -11.36 -16.09
CA ALA A 716 10.80 -10.15 -16.75
C ALA A 716 11.75 -9.36 -15.83
N LYS A 717 12.80 -8.77 -16.40
CA LYS A 717 13.74 -7.91 -15.67
C LYS A 717 13.17 -6.49 -15.59
N ILE A 718 12.29 -6.25 -14.62
CA ILE A 718 11.66 -4.97 -14.32
C ILE A 718 11.55 -4.76 -12.81
N ASP A 719 11.55 -3.50 -12.37
CA ASP A 719 11.51 -3.15 -10.94
C ASP A 719 10.21 -3.60 -10.26
N GLU A 720 10.28 -3.94 -8.98
CA GLU A 720 9.12 -4.41 -8.19
C GLU A 720 7.93 -3.43 -8.23
N LYS A 721 8.19 -2.11 -8.28
CA LYS A 721 7.16 -1.08 -8.39
C LYS A 721 6.37 -1.22 -9.70
N VAL A 722 7.06 -1.52 -10.81
CA VAL A 722 6.46 -1.72 -12.13
C VAL A 722 5.70 -3.05 -12.17
N ILE A 723 6.26 -4.11 -11.57
CA ILE A 723 5.58 -5.41 -11.43
C ILE A 723 4.22 -5.23 -10.76
N TYR A 724 4.18 -4.57 -9.60
CA TYR A 724 2.95 -4.35 -8.86
C TYR A 724 1.92 -3.56 -9.68
N LYS A 725 2.35 -2.51 -10.38
CA LYS A 725 1.48 -1.71 -11.24
C LYS A 725 0.90 -2.53 -12.39
N ILE A 726 1.70 -3.37 -13.06
CA ILE A 726 1.22 -4.28 -14.11
C ILE A 726 0.19 -5.28 -13.56
N GLN A 727 0.44 -5.85 -12.38
CA GLN A 727 -0.49 -6.79 -11.74
C GLN A 727 -1.81 -6.12 -11.36
N GLU A 728 -1.77 -4.90 -10.85
CA GLU A 728 -2.97 -4.11 -10.52
C GLU A 728 -3.80 -3.78 -11.79
N LEU A 729 -3.14 -3.31 -12.85
CA LEU A 729 -3.79 -3.03 -14.13
C LEU A 729 -4.39 -4.29 -14.76
N ALA A 730 -3.68 -5.42 -14.69
CA ALA A 730 -4.17 -6.70 -15.23
C ALA A 730 -5.41 -7.20 -14.49
N LYS A 731 -5.43 -7.06 -13.16
CA LYS A 731 -6.59 -7.38 -12.34
C LYS A 731 -7.79 -6.50 -12.70
N ARG A 732 -7.57 -5.20 -12.87
CA ARG A 732 -8.63 -4.27 -13.29
C ARG A 732 -9.17 -4.60 -14.68
N ALA A 733 -8.28 -4.86 -15.64
CA ALA A 733 -8.66 -5.26 -17.00
C ALA A 733 -9.51 -6.54 -17.00
N PHE A 734 -9.08 -7.55 -16.26
CA PHE A 734 -9.80 -8.82 -16.12
C PHE A 734 -11.22 -8.63 -15.58
N LEU A 735 -11.37 -7.84 -14.51
CA LEU A 735 -12.67 -7.58 -13.89
C LEU A 735 -13.56 -6.67 -14.76
N ALA A 736 -12.98 -5.70 -15.46
CA ALA A 736 -13.71 -4.78 -16.33
C ALA A 736 -14.45 -5.51 -17.46
N LEU A 737 -13.92 -6.65 -17.94
CA LEU A 737 -14.53 -7.43 -19.00
C LEU A 737 -15.41 -8.59 -18.51
N ASP A 738 -15.68 -8.74 -17.22
CA ASP A 738 -16.36 -9.92 -16.65
C ASP A 738 -15.65 -11.25 -16.97
N CYS A 739 -14.31 -11.22 -17.03
CA CYS A 739 -13.52 -12.45 -17.23
C CYS A 739 -13.63 -13.40 -16.02
N ALA A 740 -13.44 -14.69 -16.28
CA ALA A 740 -13.36 -15.72 -15.24
C ALA A 740 -12.49 -16.90 -15.65
N GLY A 741 -12.07 -17.66 -14.65
CA GLY A 741 -11.18 -18.80 -14.82
C GLY A 741 -9.76 -18.35 -15.11
N LEU A 742 -9.50 -17.94 -16.34
CA LEU A 742 -8.18 -17.63 -16.86
C LEU A 742 -8.21 -16.45 -17.82
N ALA A 743 -7.11 -15.70 -17.85
CA ALA A 743 -6.76 -14.85 -18.96
C ALA A 743 -5.24 -14.64 -19.02
N ARG A 744 -4.75 -14.20 -20.16
CA ARG A 744 -3.43 -13.60 -20.30
C ARG A 744 -3.59 -12.14 -20.68
N VAL A 745 -2.89 -11.25 -19.99
CA VAL A 745 -2.95 -9.81 -20.23
C VAL A 745 -1.59 -9.34 -20.72
N ASP A 746 -1.62 -8.65 -21.85
CA ASP A 746 -0.44 -8.21 -22.57
C ASP A 746 -0.29 -6.70 -22.40
N PHE A 747 0.92 -6.25 -22.11
CA PHE A 747 1.29 -4.86 -21.84
C PHE A 747 2.45 -4.42 -22.70
N PHE A 748 2.48 -3.11 -22.96
CA PHE A 748 3.63 -2.41 -23.50
C PHE A 748 4.24 -1.52 -22.44
N ILE A 749 5.56 -1.59 -22.26
CA ILE A 749 6.33 -0.59 -21.52
C ILE A 749 7.09 0.25 -22.54
N CYS A 750 6.78 1.54 -22.63
CA CYS A 750 7.49 2.46 -23.51
C CYS A 750 8.95 2.62 -23.05
N LYS A 751 9.92 2.37 -23.95
CA LYS A 751 11.34 2.43 -23.60
C LYS A 751 11.82 3.87 -23.34
N ASP A 752 11.17 4.84 -23.97
CA ASP A 752 11.61 6.23 -23.95
C ASP A 752 11.15 6.96 -22.68
N ILE A 753 9.91 6.72 -22.25
CA ILE A 753 9.27 7.42 -21.12
C ILE A 753 8.91 6.50 -19.94
N GLY A 754 9.03 5.18 -20.09
CA GLY A 754 8.73 4.20 -19.03
C GLY A 754 7.24 3.98 -18.74
N GLU A 755 6.34 4.59 -19.51
CA GLU A 755 4.89 4.43 -19.35
C GLU A 755 4.41 3.03 -19.71
N ILE A 756 3.34 2.59 -19.03
CA ILE A 756 2.74 1.27 -19.17
C ILE A 756 1.41 1.42 -19.90
N TYR A 757 1.25 0.73 -21.01
CA TYR A 757 0.02 0.68 -21.78
C TYR A 757 -0.51 -0.74 -21.80
N LEU A 758 -1.80 -0.90 -21.51
CA LEU A 758 -2.52 -2.15 -21.67
C LEU A 758 -2.76 -2.38 -23.17
N ASN A 759 -2.29 -3.52 -23.69
CA ASN A 759 -2.40 -3.84 -25.11
C ASN A 759 -3.68 -4.64 -25.39
N GLU A 760 -3.73 -5.88 -24.89
CA GLU A 760 -4.85 -6.80 -25.08
C GLU A 760 -4.99 -7.82 -23.95
N ILE A 761 -6.15 -8.45 -23.85
CA ILE A 761 -6.41 -9.60 -22.98
C ILE A 761 -6.90 -10.79 -23.81
N ASN A 762 -6.29 -11.95 -23.61
CA ASN A 762 -6.73 -13.22 -24.19
C ASN A 762 -7.42 -14.06 -23.10
N THR A 763 -8.69 -14.39 -23.32
CA THR A 763 -9.55 -15.10 -22.35
C THR A 763 -9.45 -16.64 -22.41
N LEU A 764 -8.77 -17.18 -23.42
CA LEU A 764 -8.48 -18.61 -23.57
C LEU A 764 -7.04 -18.84 -24.09
N PRO A 765 -6.02 -18.44 -23.32
CA PRO A 765 -4.63 -18.59 -23.73
C PRO A 765 -4.23 -20.07 -23.89
N GLY A 766 -3.22 -20.32 -24.73
CA GLY A 766 -2.70 -21.66 -25.00
C GLY A 766 -2.02 -22.36 -23.82
N PHE A 767 -1.91 -23.69 -23.90
CA PHE A 767 -1.31 -24.56 -22.87
C PHE A 767 -0.21 -25.48 -23.43
N THR A 768 0.42 -25.09 -24.53
CA THR A 768 1.58 -25.80 -25.09
C THR A 768 2.82 -25.64 -24.19
N SER A 769 3.87 -26.43 -24.42
CA SER A 769 5.14 -26.38 -23.65
C SER A 769 5.87 -25.03 -23.71
N ILE A 770 5.52 -24.16 -24.65
CA ILE A 770 6.07 -22.80 -24.81
C ILE A 770 5.08 -21.70 -24.44
N SER A 771 3.84 -22.04 -24.07
CA SER A 771 2.80 -21.06 -23.78
C SER A 771 3.11 -20.26 -22.52
N MET A 772 2.97 -18.94 -22.60
CA MET A 772 3.26 -18.02 -21.49
C MET A 772 2.31 -18.23 -20.30
N TYR A 773 1.03 -18.51 -20.55
CA TYR A 773 0.05 -18.64 -19.47
C TYR A 773 0.48 -19.59 -18.33
N PRO A 774 0.77 -20.89 -18.61
CA PRO A 774 1.22 -21.81 -17.57
C PRO A 774 2.63 -21.49 -17.06
N LYS A 775 3.57 -21.04 -17.91
CA LYS A 775 4.95 -20.74 -17.49
C LYS A 775 5.04 -19.60 -16.49
N LEU A 776 4.25 -18.55 -16.68
CA LEU A 776 4.21 -17.41 -15.78
C LEU A 776 3.70 -17.82 -14.40
N PHE A 777 2.70 -18.71 -14.34
CA PHE A 777 2.23 -19.26 -13.07
C PHE A 777 3.23 -20.22 -12.42
N GLU A 778 3.97 -21.01 -13.21
CA GLU A 778 5.01 -21.90 -12.70
C GLU A 778 6.10 -21.11 -11.95
N VAL A 779 6.61 -20.01 -12.52
CA VAL A 779 7.57 -19.15 -11.81
C VAL A 779 6.97 -18.36 -10.65
N THR A 780 5.64 -18.20 -10.64
CA THR A 780 4.89 -17.63 -9.51
C THR A 780 4.66 -18.67 -8.40
N GLY A 781 4.97 -19.94 -8.63
CA GLY A 781 4.85 -21.02 -7.67
C GLY A 781 3.60 -21.89 -7.84
N ILE A 782 2.84 -21.77 -8.93
CA ILE A 782 1.67 -22.62 -9.22
C ILE A 782 2.01 -23.57 -10.38
N MET A 783 2.15 -24.86 -10.06
CA MET A 783 2.45 -25.89 -11.05
C MET A 783 1.25 -26.17 -11.94
N MET A 784 1.50 -26.64 -13.18
CA MET A 784 0.46 -26.93 -14.17
C MET A 784 -0.66 -27.84 -13.66
N ALA A 785 -0.34 -28.86 -12.85
CA ALA A 785 -1.35 -29.76 -12.29
C ALA A 785 -2.32 -29.02 -11.34
N ASP A 786 -1.80 -28.19 -10.44
CA ASP A 786 -2.59 -27.39 -9.51
C ASP A 786 -3.38 -26.31 -10.25
N LEU A 787 -2.79 -25.71 -11.29
CA LEU A 787 -3.45 -24.74 -12.17
C LEU A 787 -4.70 -25.35 -12.81
N LEU A 788 -4.62 -26.56 -13.37
CA LEU A 788 -5.77 -27.26 -13.95
C LEU A 788 -6.85 -27.59 -12.91
N GLU A 789 -6.47 -28.00 -11.71
CA GLU A 789 -7.42 -28.26 -10.61
C GLU A 789 -8.16 -26.99 -10.17
N ASN A 790 -7.44 -25.87 -10.10
CA ASN A 790 -8.01 -24.57 -9.76
C ASN A 790 -9.01 -24.11 -10.83
N LEU A 791 -8.67 -24.25 -12.10
CA LEU A 791 -9.52 -23.88 -13.22
C LEU A 791 -10.84 -24.66 -13.26
N ILE A 792 -10.80 -25.97 -12.99
CA ILE A 792 -12.01 -26.79 -12.85
C ILE A 792 -12.87 -26.29 -11.68
N SER A 793 -12.24 -26.05 -10.54
CA SER A 793 -12.93 -25.56 -9.34
C SER A 793 -13.60 -24.20 -9.57
N LEU A 794 -12.93 -23.30 -10.31
CA LEU A 794 -13.46 -21.99 -10.70
C LEU A 794 -14.68 -22.10 -11.63
N GLY A 795 -14.64 -23.03 -12.60
CA GLY A 795 -15.76 -23.29 -13.51
C GLY A 795 -17.02 -23.79 -12.77
N PHE A 796 -16.85 -24.67 -11.79
CA PHE A 796 -17.96 -25.06 -10.90
C PHE A 796 -18.49 -23.89 -10.09
N ALA A 797 -17.60 -23.12 -9.45
CA ALA A 797 -17.98 -22.00 -8.61
C ALA A 797 -18.77 -20.92 -9.39
N ARG A 798 -18.38 -20.60 -10.63
CA ARG A 798 -19.11 -19.65 -11.49
C ARG A 798 -20.50 -20.17 -11.85
N CYS A 799 -20.60 -21.47 -12.18
CA CYS A 799 -21.89 -22.09 -12.46
C CYS A 799 -22.81 -22.12 -11.22
N ASP A 800 -22.27 -22.45 -10.04
CA ASP A 800 -23.01 -22.43 -8.77
C ASP A 800 -23.53 -21.04 -8.43
N GLU A 801 -22.74 -19.99 -8.67
CA GLU A 801 -23.14 -18.60 -8.52
C GLU A 801 -24.29 -18.26 -9.47
N LYS A 802 -24.14 -18.52 -10.77
CA LYS A 802 -25.16 -18.25 -11.79
C LYS A 802 -26.50 -18.92 -11.46
N ASN A 803 -26.46 -20.13 -10.92
CA ASN A 803 -27.64 -20.91 -10.57
C ASN A 803 -28.40 -20.39 -9.33
N LYS A 804 -27.86 -19.39 -8.61
CA LYS A 804 -28.61 -18.68 -7.56
C LYS A 804 -29.68 -17.74 -8.13
N ASN A 805 -29.59 -17.40 -9.41
CA ASN A 805 -30.56 -16.54 -10.06
C ASN A 805 -31.93 -17.23 -10.16
N LEU A 806 -32.99 -16.50 -9.80
CA LEU A 806 -34.36 -16.94 -10.01
C LEU A 806 -34.71 -16.84 -11.50
N THR A 807 -35.02 -17.98 -12.12
CA THR A 807 -35.35 -18.08 -13.56
C THR A 807 -36.85 -18.32 -13.82
N SER A 808 -37.64 -18.51 -12.77
CA SER A 808 -39.10 -18.62 -12.82
C SER A 808 -39.72 -17.95 -11.60
N PHE A 809 -40.84 -17.26 -11.80
CA PHE A 809 -41.67 -16.70 -10.73
C PHE A 809 -43.05 -17.37 -10.82
N GLU A 810 -43.53 -17.93 -9.71
CA GLU A 810 -44.95 -18.27 -9.58
C GLU A 810 -45.69 -16.98 -9.19
N PHE A 811 -46.67 -16.58 -10.01
CA PHE A 811 -47.56 -15.44 -9.74
C PHE A 811 -48.75 -15.86 -8.91
#